data_AF-A0A2H9ZRR6-F1
#
_entry.id   AF-A0A2H9ZRR6-F1
#
_cell.length_a   1.000
_cell.length_b   1.000
_cell.length_c   1.000
_cell.angle_alpha   90.00
_cell.angle_beta   90.00
_cell.angle_gamma   90.00
#
_symmetry.space_group_name_H-M   'P 1'
#
loop_
_entity.id
_entity.type
_entity.pdbx_description
1 polymer ?
#
loop_
_entity_poly.entity_id
_entity_poly.type
_entity_poly.pdbx_seq_one_letter_code
_entity_poly.pdbx_strand_id
1 'polypeptide(L)'
;MLSPLLTIILLLCTSSSAPPLAHGRNIPAAGAGGPAAGDDQHLKTYIVHFDHHDPEIQEDSLIINRLLNNMSTSTQPRILYSYNKVINGFAVRLTQAQLSLIRAKPGFLHAFPDAFLPLATTHTPQFLGLEAYAAGGFWNQSGFGRGIIVAVLDTGILPDHPSFNADGIPPPPSRWKGRCEFANYVSNSVCNNKLIGARSFVQGAKALIASKGLDLSSAASPPLDTIGHGTHTASTAVGRIIGKVSALNNAAGTAAGMAPEAHLAIYKICTESGCAASDILAALDAAVEDGADVLSLSLGAVSPLSFDNDVVAIGTLAAVEKGIFVSLAAGNNGPSESQLSNDAPWMLTVGASTMDRVIRTSVKLGNGEEYEGESMQFQSDSNIVASESPPLVYLPAANFCSSFNNSDVKGKIVVCDRGAGFIGIQQGAAVKAAGGAGMILAGAETDGYTTLAEAHVLPASQVSFADAMKIKAYINSTSSPTAAIIPRGTLIGEGFPAPMVASFSSRGPSLRSKGILKPDIIGPGVNVLAGWPSLPIGPSGTPSLFNVFSGTSMSTPHLSGIAALLKSAHPSWTPAMIRSAIITTAGDTNTAGKPIADEQLKDADFFSKGAGQVNPNKANNPGFVYDIQPDDYIAYMCGLNYTDKQVTTVARRTVNCSSIQSILGAELNYPSFSVEMRASFTRKVSRTATNVGQSSATYSVEVVAPAGIEVVVSPTELTFSEADQKLSYTVEFISSGGSKSANKYEEGCLRWVSSDKVIRVTSPISITMIDL
;
A
#
# COMPACT_ATOMS: atom_id res chain seq x y z
N MET A 1 -2.02 39.04 31.01
CA MET A 1 -3.43 39.18 31.42
C MET A 1 -3.92 37.79 31.81
N LEU A 2 -3.81 37.45 33.10
CA LEU A 2 -4.85 37.61 34.14
C LEU A 2 -5.80 36.38 34.17
N SER A 3 -5.38 35.36 34.94
CA SER A 3 -6.03 34.74 36.14
C SER A 3 -7.52 35.04 36.44
N PRO A 4 -8.22 34.38 37.41
CA PRO A 4 -7.77 33.31 38.36
C PRO A 4 -8.80 32.21 38.79
N LEU A 5 -8.29 31.20 39.52
CA LEU A 5 -8.71 30.48 40.77
C LEU A 5 -10.22 30.24 41.11
N LEU A 6 -10.65 29.19 41.86
CA LEU A 6 -10.28 28.83 43.26
C LEU A 6 -10.91 27.48 43.70
N THR A 7 -10.37 26.92 44.79
CA THR A 7 -10.52 25.60 45.42
C THR A 7 -11.59 25.52 46.55
N ILE A 8 -11.92 24.29 47.04
CA ILE A 8 -12.17 23.82 48.45
C ILE A 8 -13.60 23.31 48.91
N ILE A 9 -13.68 21.98 49.15
CA ILE A 9 -14.09 21.19 50.37
C ILE A 9 -15.57 20.83 50.78
N LEU A 10 -15.79 19.49 50.87
CA LEU A 10 -16.51 18.56 51.79
C LEU A 10 -17.99 18.67 52.27
N LEU A 11 -18.71 17.53 52.13
CA LEU A 11 -19.44 16.64 53.11
C LEU A 11 -20.24 17.26 54.29
N LEU A 12 -21.32 16.70 54.88
CA LEU A 12 -22.29 15.59 54.70
C LEU A 12 -23.23 15.65 55.96
N CYS A 13 -24.25 14.78 56.02
CA CYS A 13 -25.04 14.32 57.18
C CYS A 13 -26.29 15.16 57.59
N THR A 14 -27.47 14.60 57.93
CA THR A 14 -27.99 13.22 58.05
C THR A 14 -29.53 13.28 58.21
N SER A 15 -30.19 12.21 57.74
CA SER A 15 -31.43 11.49 58.17
C SER A 15 -32.18 11.94 59.46
N SER A 16 -33.47 11.68 59.76
CA SER A 16 -34.53 10.75 59.31
C SER A 16 -35.89 11.14 59.96
N SER A 17 -36.99 10.64 59.38
CA SER A 17 -38.26 10.20 60.01
C SER A 17 -39.38 11.20 60.39
N ALA A 18 -40.62 10.72 60.19
CA ALA A 18 -41.89 11.41 59.89
C ALA A 18 -42.98 11.16 60.98
N PRO A 19 -44.31 11.31 60.75
CA PRO A 19 -45.20 12.43 60.36
C PRO A 19 -46.29 12.69 61.49
N PRO A 20 -47.54 13.28 61.35
CA PRO A 20 -48.62 13.03 60.35
C PRO A 20 -49.50 14.23 59.84
N LEU A 21 -50.17 13.99 58.68
CA LEU A 21 -51.50 14.40 58.14
C LEU A 21 -52.07 15.86 58.15
N ALA A 22 -52.39 16.40 56.96
CA ALA A 22 -53.75 16.81 56.49
C ALA A 22 -53.75 17.48 55.08
N HIS A 23 -54.93 17.48 54.42
CA HIS A 23 -55.27 17.73 52.99
C HIS A 23 -54.75 18.99 52.24
N GLY A 24 -54.54 18.84 50.91
CA GLY A 24 -54.51 19.93 49.92
C GLY A 24 -53.97 19.53 48.53
N ARG A 25 -54.51 20.16 47.47
CA ARG A 25 -54.24 20.05 46.00
C ARG A 25 -52.79 19.74 45.52
N ASN A 26 -52.74 19.17 44.30
CA ASN A 26 -51.66 19.04 43.28
C ASN A 26 -50.88 17.70 43.21
N ILE A 27 -50.85 17.15 41.97
CA ILE A 27 -49.89 16.24 41.25
C ILE A 27 -48.77 15.59 42.13
N PRO A 28 -48.36 14.28 42.03
CA PRO A 28 -48.21 13.39 40.85
C PRO A 28 -48.52 11.87 41.06
N ALA A 29 -48.18 11.11 40.02
CA ALA A 29 -48.22 9.66 39.80
C ALA A 29 -47.60 8.74 40.87
N ALA A 30 -48.23 7.56 41.04
CA ALA A 30 -47.67 6.24 40.70
C ALA A 30 -48.63 5.15 41.21
N GLY A 31 -49.41 4.54 40.32
CA GLY A 31 -50.13 3.32 40.59
C GLY A 31 -49.28 2.12 40.21
N ALA A 32 -49.04 1.23 41.18
CA ALA A 32 -48.49 -0.09 40.95
C ALA A 32 -49.44 -0.89 40.04
N GLY A 33 -48.98 -1.20 38.82
CA GLY A 33 -49.49 -2.32 38.04
C GLY A 33 -48.55 -3.51 38.26
N GLY A 34 -49.12 -4.69 38.54
CA GLY A 34 -48.39 -5.95 38.68
C GLY A 34 -47.56 -6.28 37.43
N PRO A 35 -46.72 -7.34 37.49
CA PRO A 35 -45.83 -7.67 36.38
C PRO A 35 -46.67 -8.07 35.17
N ALA A 36 -46.80 -7.14 34.22
CA ALA A 36 -47.28 -7.43 32.89
C ALA A 36 -46.20 -8.25 32.17
N ALA A 37 -46.61 -9.42 31.68
CA ALA A 37 -45.84 -10.22 30.75
C ALA A 37 -45.55 -9.41 29.48
N GLY A 38 -44.29 -9.39 29.05
CA GLY A 38 -43.87 -8.92 27.73
C GLY A 38 -42.83 -7.81 27.75
N ASP A 39 -41.54 -8.16 27.91
CA ASP A 39 -40.44 -7.26 27.53
C ASP A 39 -39.26 -8.04 26.90
N ASP A 40 -39.57 -8.91 25.95
CA ASP A 40 -38.57 -9.57 25.10
C ASP A 40 -38.18 -8.73 23.87
N GLN A 41 -38.63 -7.47 23.76
CA GLN A 41 -38.50 -6.70 22.52
C GLN A 41 -37.13 -6.07 22.27
N HIS A 42 -36.18 -6.04 23.22
CA HIS A 42 -34.85 -5.46 22.98
C HIS A 42 -33.69 -6.20 23.69
N LEU A 43 -33.58 -7.50 23.46
CA LEU A 43 -32.41 -8.26 23.90
C LEU A 43 -31.18 -7.95 23.04
N LYS A 44 -30.10 -7.51 23.70
CA LYS A 44 -28.77 -7.39 23.09
C LYS A 44 -27.84 -8.42 23.70
N THR A 45 -26.88 -8.90 22.92
CA THR A 45 -25.85 -9.80 23.42
C THR A 45 -24.74 -8.98 24.07
N TYR A 46 -24.27 -9.42 25.24
CA TYR A 46 -23.16 -8.83 25.96
C TYR A 46 -22.15 -9.91 26.36
N ILE A 47 -20.87 -9.58 26.34
CA ILE A 47 -19.79 -10.36 26.96
C ILE A 47 -19.55 -9.77 28.34
N VAL A 48 -19.87 -10.51 29.40
CA VAL A 48 -19.77 -10.08 30.79
C VAL A 48 -18.52 -10.69 31.42
N HIS A 49 -17.71 -9.86 32.07
CA HIS A 49 -16.42 -10.22 32.69
C HIS A 49 -16.45 -9.98 34.20
N PHE A 50 -15.92 -10.93 34.95
CA PHE A 50 -15.80 -10.94 36.41
C PHE A 50 -14.35 -11.18 36.86
N ASP A 51 -14.01 -10.73 38.07
CA ASP A 51 -12.70 -10.92 38.71
C ASP A 51 -12.47 -12.40 39.07
N HIS A 52 -11.23 -12.87 38.92
CA HIS A 52 -10.81 -14.25 39.15
C HIS A 52 -10.80 -14.64 40.65
N HIS A 53 -10.78 -13.68 41.57
CA HIS A 53 -10.57 -13.95 43.00
C HIS A 53 -11.85 -14.34 43.78
N ASP A 54 -12.99 -14.50 43.10
CA ASP A 54 -14.23 -14.91 43.74
C ASP A 54 -14.51 -16.41 43.47
N PRO A 55 -14.34 -17.31 44.47
CA PRO A 55 -14.56 -18.75 44.30
C PRO A 55 -16.02 -19.13 44.02
N GLU A 56 -16.96 -18.18 44.12
CA GLU A 56 -18.40 -18.42 43.87
C GLU A 56 -18.82 -18.38 42.39
N ILE A 57 -17.95 -18.03 41.43
CA ILE A 57 -18.35 -17.84 40.01
C ILE A 57 -18.86 -19.13 39.32
N GLN A 58 -18.39 -20.32 39.74
CA GLN A 58 -18.94 -21.59 39.23
C GLN A 58 -20.36 -21.86 39.75
N GLU A 59 -20.67 -21.50 41.00
CA GLU A 59 -22.05 -21.56 41.54
C GLU A 59 -22.93 -20.44 40.96
N ASP A 60 -22.35 -19.27 40.68
CA ASP A 60 -23.06 -18.11 40.14
C ASP A 60 -23.49 -18.25 38.67
N SER A 61 -22.75 -19.01 37.87
CA SER A 61 -23.20 -19.32 36.49
C SER A 61 -24.52 -20.11 36.46
N LEU A 62 -24.78 -20.97 37.46
CA LEU A 62 -26.04 -21.68 37.66
C LEU A 62 -27.13 -20.78 38.26
N ILE A 63 -26.77 -19.86 39.16
CA ILE A 63 -27.69 -18.87 39.76
C ILE A 63 -28.14 -17.85 38.71
N ILE A 64 -27.23 -17.39 37.85
CA ILE A 64 -27.52 -16.49 36.72
C ILE A 64 -28.36 -17.23 35.67
N ASN A 65 -28.08 -18.51 35.40
CA ASN A 65 -28.96 -19.33 34.56
C ASN A 65 -30.37 -19.45 35.15
N ARG A 66 -30.51 -19.66 36.47
CA ARG A 66 -31.81 -19.73 37.16
C ARG A 66 -32.53 -18.38 37.18
N LEU A 67 -31.82 -17.27 37.39
CA LEU A 67 -32.37 -15.91 37.36
C LEU A 67 -32.86 -15.53 35.95
N LEU A 68 -32.11 -15.88 34.91
CA LEU A 68 -32.46 -15.58 33.53
C LEU A 68 -33.56 -16.50 32.98
N ASN A 69 -33.58 -17.78 33.40
CA ASN A 69 -34.63 -18.73 33.01
C ASN A 69 -35.96 -18.50 33.76
N ASN A 70 -35.94 -18.05 35.02
CA ASN A 70 -37.16 -17.71 35.77
C ASN A 70 -37.88 -16.44 35.24
N MET A 71 -37.20 -15.64 34.41
CA MET A 71 -37.73 -14.37 33.87
C MET A 71 -38.10 -14.43 32.38
N SER A 72 -38.03 -15.61 31.73
CA SER A 72 -38.16 -15.73 30.28
C SER A 72 -39.14 -16.84 29.87
N THR A 73 -40.12 -16.50 29.02
CA THR A 73 -41.00 -17.46 28.32
C THR A 73 -40.39 -17.96 26.99
N SER A 74 -39.18 -17.52 26.65
CA SER A 74 -38.49 -17.84 25.38
C SER A 74 -37.71 -19.16 25.45
N THR A 75 -37.83 -19.96 24.38
CA THR A 75 -37.15 -21.26 24.19
C THR A 75 -35.69 -21.15 23.70
N GLN A 76 -35.16 -19.95 23.51
CA GLN A 76 -33.79 -19.75 23.05
C GLN A 76 -32.80 -19.63 24.23
N PRO A 77 -31.60 -20.24 24.13
CA PRO A 77 -30.58 -20.14 25.18
C PRO A 77 -30.15 -18.68 25.38
N ARG A 78 -30.23 -18.20 26.63
CA ARG A 78 -29.85 -16.83 27.02
C ARG A 78 -28.35 -16.67 27.14
N ILE A 79 -27.70 -17.65 27.73
CA ILE A 79 -26.24 -17.75 27.78
C ILE A 79 -25.78 -18.45 26.50
N LEU A 80 -24.93 -17.78 25.75
CA LEU A 80 -24.37 -18.28 24.50
C LEU A 80 -23.08 -19.08 24.76
N TYR A 81 -22.20 -18.54 25.62
CA TYR A 81 -20.92 -19.16 25.96
C TYR A 81 -20.48 -18.79 27.38
N SER A 82 -19.63 -19.62 27.98
CA SER A 82 -18.96 -19.35 29.26
C SER A 82 -17.45 -19.44 29.09
N TYR A 83 -16.73 -18.53 29.75
CA TYR A 83 -15.28 -18.35 29.66
C TYR A 83 -14.67 -18.52 31.05
N ASN A 84 -13.60 -19.31 31.16
CA ASN A 84 -12.87 -19.51 32.43
C ASN A 84 -11.34 -19.65 32.26
N LYS A 85 -10.81 -19.44 31.04
CA LYS A 85 -9.37 -19.57 30.73
C LYS A 85 -8.72 -18.27 30.29
N VAL A 86 -9.42 -17.49 29.47
CA VAL A 86 -8.94 -16.23 28.87
C VAL A 86 -9.54 -15.01 29.55
N ILE A 87 -10.79 -15.11 29.99
CA ILE A 87 -11.48 -14.20 30.91
C ILE A 87 -12.42 -15.07 31.77
N ASN A 88 -12.83 -14.60 32.95
CA ASN A 88 -13.86 -15.26 33.76
C ASN A 88 -15.21 -14.60 33.51
N GLY A 89 -16.14 -15.29 32.85
CA GLY A 89 -17.36 -14.62 32.42
C GLY A 89 -18.22 -15.42 31.45
N PHE A 90 -19.15 -14.74 30.79
CA PHE A 90 -20.07 -15.37 29.85
C PHE A 90 -20.59 -14.39 28.80
N ALA A 91 -20.92 -14.91 27.62
CA ALA A 91 -21.68 -14.20 26.60
C ALA A 91 -23.18 -14.47 26.80
N VAL A 92 -24.00 -13.44 26.93
CA VAL A 92 -25.41 -13.55 27.33
C VAL A 92 -26.29 -12.51 26.66
N ARG A 93 -27.54 -12.87 26.37
CA ARG A 93 -28.58 -11.98 25.85
C ARG A 93 -29.38 -11.35 26.98
N LEU A 94 -29.26 -10.04 27.15
CA LEU A 94 -29.84 -9.27 28.25
C LEU A 94 -30.64 -8.08 27.73
N THR A 95 -31.67 -7.67 28.47
CA THR A 95 -32.23 -6.32 28.38
C THR A 95 -31.34 -5.33 29.14
N GLN A 96 -31.52 -4.03 28.90
CA GLN A 96 -30.76 -3.01 29.61
C GLN A 96 -31.01 -3.04 31.13
N ALA A 97 -32.23 -3.36 31.57
CA ALA A 97 -32.57 -3.51 32.98
C ALA A 97 -31.84 -4.70 33.62
N GLN A 98 -31.78 -5.84 32.91
CA GLN A 98 -31.06 -7.03 33.35
C GLN A 98 -29.54 -6.81 33.40
N LEU A 99 -28.99 -6.07 32.44
CA LEU A 99 -27.58 -5.67 32.46
C LEU A 99 -27.24 -4.82 33.69
N SER A 100 -28.12 -3.90 34.09
CA SER A 100 -27.92 -3.10 35.31
C SER A 100 -27.90 -3.95 36.59
N LEU A 101 -28.69 -5.02 36.65
CA LEU A 101 -28.66 -5.96 37.78
C LEU A 101 -27.35 -6.75 37.84
N ILE A 102 -26.82 -7.16 36.69
CA ILE A 102 -25.54 -7.87 36.60
C ILE A 102 -24.37 -6.94 36.94
N ARG A 103 -24.42 -5.67 36.53
CA ARG A 103 -23.41 -4.65 36.90
C ARG A 103 -23.30 -4.40 38.40
N ALA A 104 -24.37 -4.65 39.15
CA ALA A 104 -24.41 -4.45 40.60
C ALA A 104 -23.88 -5.66 41.40
N LYS A 105 -23.46 -6.74 40.73
CA LYS A 105 -22.93 -7.94 41.41
C LYS A 105 -21.48 -7.75 41.86
N PRO A 106 -21.10 -8.25 43.06
CA PRO A 106 -19.70 -8.34 43.47
C PRO A 106 -18.86 -9.07 42.41
N GLY A 107 -17.62 -8.62 42.22
CA GLY A 107 -16.71 -9.19 41.22
C GLY A 107 -17.00 -8.79 39.77
N PHE A 108 -18.10 -8.09 39.45
CA PHE A 108 -18.34 -7.58 38.10
C PHE A 108 -17.23 -6.58 37.70
N LEU A 109 -16.55 -6.87 36.60
CA LEU A 109 -15.54 -5.97 36.04
C LEU A 109 -16.11 -5.14 34.90
N HIS A 110 -16.71 -5.80 33.90
CA HIS A 110 -17.18 -5.11 32.71
C HIS A 110 -18.24 -5.92 31.94
N ALA A 111 -19.01 -5.23 31.09
CA ALA A 111 -19.89 -5.86 30.12
C ALA A 111 -19.77 -5.16 28.77
N PHE A 112 -19.23 -5.87 27.79
CA PHE A 112 -19.08 -5.41 26.42
C PHE A 112 -20.34 -5.73 25.63
N PRO A 113 -20.93 -4.80 24.86
CA PRO A 113 -21.90 -5.18 23.85
C PRO A 113 -21.21 -6.04 22.78
N ASP A 114 -21.81 -7.17 22.43
CA ASP A 114 -21.31 -8.03 21.37
C ASP A 114 -21.54 -7.36 20.01
N ALA A 115 -20.56 -7.48 19.11
CA ALA A 115 -20.56 -6.81 17.82
C ALA A 115 -19.85 -7.67 16.78
N PHE A 116 -20.31 -7.58 15.53
CA PHE A 116 -19.54 -8.10 14.40
C PHE A 116 -18.26 -7.28 14.28
N LEU A 117 -17.12 -7.93 14.47
CA LEU A 117 -15.83 -7.36 14.13
C LEU A 117 -15.66 -7.43 12.61
N PRO A 118 -15.20 -6.36 11.94
CA PRO A 118 -14.91 -6.42 10.52
C PRO A 118 -13.82 -7.48 10.28
N LEU A 119 -13.98 -8.27 9.23
CA LEU A 119 -12.91 -9.15 8.76
C LEU A 119 -11.77 -8.26 8.26
N ALA A 120 -10.67 -8.20 9.02
CA ALA A 120 -9.49 -7.44 8.63
C ALA A 120 -8.99 -7.96 7.28
N THR A 121 -8.84 -7.07 6.30
CA THR A 121 -8.18 -7.43 5.03
C THR A 121 -6.69 -7.69 5.29
N THR A 122 -5.84 -8.16 4.37
CA THR A 122 -4.40 -8.39 4.65
C THR A 122 -3.61 -7.07 4.65
N HIS A 123 -4.22 -6.13 5.35
CA HIS A 123 -3.89 -4.78 5.77
C HIS A 123 -3.94 -3.69 4.72
N THR A 124 -3.41 -3.91 3.52
CA THR A 124 -3.23 -2.79 2.58
C THR A 124 -4.53 -2.10 2.12
N PRO A 125 -5.66 -2.79 1.84
CA PRO A 125 -6.91 -2.07 1.54
C PRO A 125 -7.38 -1.23 2.73
N GLN A 126 -7.37 -1.82 3.94
CA GLN A 126 -7.78 -1.12 5.16
C GLN A 126 -6.87 0.07 5.50
N PHE A 127 -5.55 -0.09 5.36
CA PHE A 127 -4.57 0.99 5.52
C PHE A 127 -4.84 2.16 4.58
N LEU A 128 -5.32 1.88 3.36
CA LEU A 128 -5.72 2.89 2.38
C LEU A 128 -7.17 3.37 2.55
N GLY A 129 -7.87 2.96 3.61
CA GLY A 129 -9.25 3.32 3.89
C GLY A 129 -10.29 2.64 2.99
N LEU A 130 -9.92 1.57 2.28
CA LEU A 130 -10.86 0.70 1.57
C LEU A 130 -11.42 -0.33 2.54
N GLU A 131 -12.47 0.06 3.25
CA GLU A 131 -13.13 -0.79 4.23
C GLU A 131 -14.23 -1.64 3.58
N ALA A 132 -14.17 -2.95 3.83
CA ALA A 132 -15.18 -3.89 3.35
C ALA A 132 -16.54 -3.55 3.99
N TYR A 133 -17.53 -3.26 3.16
CA TYR A 133 -18.93 -3.08 3.55
C TYR A 133 -19.26 -1.84 4.41
N ALA A 134 -18.35 -0.87 4.53
CA ALA A 134 -18.70 0.44 5.08
C ALA A 134 -19.80 1.07 4.20
N ALA A 135 -20.96 1.39 4.80
CA ALA A 135 -22.07 2.02 4.09
C ALA A 135 -21.59 3.35 3.50
N GLY A 136 -21.62 3.48 2.18
CA GLY A 136 -21.09 4.64 1.47
C GLY A 136 -19.55 4.69 1.31
N GLY A 137 -18.80 3.63 1.63
CA GLY A 137 -17.36 3.53 1.34
C GLY A 137 -17.06 3.41 -0.16
N PHE A 138 -15.85 3.75 -0.59
CA PHE A 138 -15.50 3.83 -2.02
C PHE A 138 -15.68 2.50 -2.77
N TRP A 139 -15.44 1.34 -2.14
CA TRP A 139 -15.74 0.04 -2.75
C TRP A 139 -17.21 -0.12 -3.15
N ASN A 140 -18.16 0.33 -2.32
CA ASN A 140 -19.57 0.30 -2.67
C ASN A 140 -19.90 1.28 -3.80
N GLN A 141 -19.34 2.49 -3.75
CA GLN A 141 -19.57 3.53 -4.76
C GLN A 141 -19.05 3.14 -6.15
N SER A 142 -17.93 2.40 -6.19
CA SER A 142 -17.30 1.90 -7.42
C SER A 142 -17.76 0.50 -7.82
N GLY A 143 -18.74 -0.08 -7.12
CA GLY A 143 -19.17 -1.46 -7.38
C GLY A 143 -18.03 -2.47 -7.35
N PHE A 144 -17.03 -2.26 -6.49
CA PHE A 144 -15.83 -3.10 -6.35
C PHE A 144 -15.02 -3.28 -7.64
N GLY A 145 -15.19 -2.40 -8.63
CA GLY A 145 -14.53 -2.47 -9.94
C GLY A 145 -15.25 -3.36 -10.97
N ARG A 146 -16.50 -3.76 -10.71
CA ARG A 146 -17.27 -4.64 -11.59
C ARG A 146 -17.31 -4.12 -13.03
N GLY A 147 -17.08 -5.02 -13.99
CA GLY A 147 -17.10 -4.71 -15.42
C GLY A 147 -15.85 -4.00 -15.96
N ILE A 148 -14.88 -3.69 -15.09
CA ILE A 148 -13.56 -3.19 -15.50
C ILE A 148 -12.61 -4.37 -15.72
N ILE A 149 -11.78 -4.28 -16.74
CA ILE A 149 -10.79 -5.29 -17.14
C ILE A 149 -9.39 -4.75 -16.85
N VAL A 150 -8.72 -5.37 -15.88
CA VAL A 150 -7.33 -5.08 -15.55
C VAL A 150 -6.44 -6.11 -16.24
N ALA A 151 -5.62 -5.64 -17.18
CA ALA A 151 -4.61 -6.42 -17.85
C ALA A 151 -3.28 -6.32 -17.10
N VAL A 152 -2.79 -7.47 -16.62
CA VAL A 152 -1.52 -7.60 -15.88
C VAL A 152 -0.51 -8.25 -16.81
N LEU A 153 0.58 -7.53 -17.11
CA LEU A 153 1.68 -8.01 -17.95
C LEU A 153 2.86 -8.39 -17.04
N ASP A 154 3.10 -9.70 -16.86
CA ASP A 154 3.96 -10.20 -15.78
C ASP A 154 4.53 -11.63 -16.08
N THR A 155 4.85 -12.43 -15.07
CA THR A 155 5.44 -13.79 -15.18
C THR A 155 4.41 -14.90 -15.45
N GLY A 156 3.12 -14.57 -15.54
CA GLY A 156 2.00 -15.51 -15.73
C GLY A 156 1.03 -15.52 -14.56
N ILE A 157 0.19 -16.55 -14.47
CA ILE A 157 -0.77 -16.73 -13.36
C ILE A 157 -0.82 -18.18 -12.88
N LEU A 158 -1.12 -18.41 -11.60
CA LEU A 158 -1.76 -19.66 -11.16
C LEU A 158 -3.28 -19.51 -11.28
N PRO A 159 -3.92 -20.11 -12.29
CA PRO A 159 -5.29 -19.77 -12.66
C PRO A 159 -6.36 -20.27 -11.68
N ASP A 160 -6.14 -21.42 -11.03
CA ASP A 160 -7.03 -22.02 -10.03
C ASP A 160 -6.78 -21.49 -8.60
N HIS A 161 -5.91 -20.49 -8.46
CA HIS A 161 -5.66 -19.84 -7.19
C HIS A 161 -6.98 -19.23 -6.64
N PRO A 162 -7.29 -19.38 -5.33
CA PRO A 162 -8.56 -18.92 -4.75
C PRO A 162 -8.88 -17.44 -5.03
N SER A 163 -7.85 -16.58 -5.14
CA SER A 163 -8.01 -15.14 -5.47
C SER A 163 -8.68 -14.88 -6.81
N PHE A 164 -8.74 -15.87 -7.69
CA PHE A 164 -9.30 -15.76 -9.04
C PHE A 164 -10.53 -16.64 -9.26
N ASN A 165 -11.21 -17.05 -8.19
CA ASN A 165 -12.52 -17.71 -8.27
C ASN A 165 -13.58 -16.78 -8.90
N ALA A 166 -14.43 -17.30 -9.77
CA ALA A 166 -15.50 -16.57 -10.44
C ALA A 166 -16.86 -16.46 -9.69
N ASP A 167 -17.02 -17.07 -8.51
CA ASP A 167 -18.31 -17.08 -7.78
C ASP A 167 -18.93 -15.68 -7.60
N GLY A 168 -20.09 -15.41 -8.16
CA GLY A 168 -20.74 -14.09 -8.05
C GLY A 168 -20.09 -12.98 -8.89
N ILE A 169 -19.08 -13.29 -9.70
CA ILE A 169 -18.55 -12.38 -10.72
C ILE A 169 -19.39 -12.53 -12.00
N PRO A 170 -20.02 -11.45 -12.50
CA PRO A 170 -20.78 -11.48 -13.75
C PRO A 170 -19.90 -11.87 -14.95
N PRO A 171 -20.50 -12.27 -16.09
CA PRO A 171 -19.75 -12.48 -17.33
C PRO A 171 -18.94 -11.23 -17.74
N PRO A 172 -17.81 -11.39 -18.46
CA PRO A 172 -17.05 -10.27 -18.97
C PRO A 172 -17.89 -9.35 -19.87
N PRO A 173 -17.55 -8.05 -19.95
CA PRO A 173 -18.21 -7.11 -20.87
C PRO A 173 -18.13 -7.60 -22.32
N SER A 174 -19.16 -7.32 -23.12
CA SER A 174 -19.23 -7.73 -24.55
C SER A 174 -18.12 -7.14 -25.43
N ARG A 175 -17.47 -6.05 -24.98
CA ARG A 175 -16.30 -5.46 -25.64
C ARG A 175 -15.03 -6.28 -25.50
N TRP A 176 -14.99 -7.24 -24.56
CA TRP A 176 -13.83 -8.11 -24.36
C TRP A 176 -13.62 -9.04 -25.56
N LYS A 177 -12.43 -9.00 -26.14
CA LYS A 177 -12.06 -9.81 -27.32
C LYS A 177 -10.90 -10.78 -27.06
N GLY A 178 -10.36 -10.75 -25.85
CA GLY A 178 -9.26 -11.63 -25.48
C GLY A 178 -9.67 -13.10 -25.40
N ARG A 179 -8.65 -13.95 -25.25
CA ARG A 179 -8.78 -15.40 -25.32
C ARG A 179 -7.96 -16.10 -24.25
N CYS A 180 -8.24 -17.39 -24.09
CA CYS A 180 -7.65 -18.24 -23.07
C CYS A 180 -6.69 -19.27 -23.68
N GLU A 181 -5.38 -19.04 -23.59
CA GLU A 181 -4.34 -19.86 -24.22
C GLU A 181 -3.82 -20.99 -23.30
N PHE A 182 -4.72 -21.61 -22.52
CA PHE A 182 -4.44 -22.84 -21.74
C PHE A 182 -4.85 -24.13 -22.45
N ALA A 183 -5.57 -24.03 -23.57
CA ALA A 183 -6.32 -25.13 -24.20
C ALA A 183 -5.50 -26.36 -24.63
N ASN A 184 -4.16 -26.25 -24.69
CA ASN A 184 -3.27 -27.37 -25.03
C ASN A 184 -2.55 -27.98 -23.80
N TYR A 185 -2.81 -27.48 -22.59
CA TYR A 185 -2.04 -27.80 -21.38
C TYR A 185 -2.90 -28.28 -20.20
N VAL A 186 -4.20 -27.97 -20.19
CA VAL A 186 -5.15 -28.40 -19.15
C VAL A 186 -6.43 -28.89 -19.84
N SER A 187 -7.02 -29.97 -19.33
CA SER A 187 -8.18 -30.64 -19.95
C SER A 187 -9.52 -29.88 -19.82
N ASN A 188 -9.57 -28.81 -19.03
CA ASN A 188 -10.77 -28.00 -18.76
C ASN A 188 -10.56 -26.53 -19.16
N SER A 189 -11.65 -25.78 -19.42
CA SER A 189 -11.58 -24.32 -19.56
C SER A 189 -11.05 -23.70 -18.27
N VAL A 190 -9.83 -23.16 -18.34
CA VAL A 190 -9.11 -22.58 -17.20
C VAL A 190 -9.56 -21.14 -16.92
N CYS A 191 -9.93 -20.39 -17.96
CA CYS A 191 -10.51 -19.06 -17.80
C CYS A 191 -11.96 -19.17 -17.34
N ASN A 192 -12.37 -18.19 -16.55
CA ASN A 192 -13.68 -18.07 -15.92
C ASN A 192 -14.11 -16.59 -15.93
N ASN A 193 -15.19 -16.23 -15.23
CA ASN A 193 -15.64 -14.83 -15.21
C ASN A 193 -14.69 -13.89 -14.47
N LYS A 194 -13.76 -14.40 -13.66
CA LYS A 194 -12.75 -13.60 -12.95
C LYS A 194 -11.46 -13.47 -13.76
N LEU A 195 -10.84 -14.59 -14.13
CA LEU A 195 -9.73 -14.66 -15.07
C LEU A 195 -10.31 -14.88 -16.48
N ILE A 196 -10.52 -13.78 -17.22
CA ILE A 196 -11.26 -13.80 -18.49
C ILE A 196 -10.37 -13.98 -19.72
N GLY A 197 -9.05 -13.84 -19.55
CA GLY A 197 -8.06 -14.12 -20.59
C GLY A 197 -6.68 -14.39 -20.03
N ALA A 198 -5.93 -15.20 -20.76
CA ALA A 198 -4.57 -15.57 -20.41
C ALA A 198 -3.78 -15.88 -21.67
N ARG A 199 -2.70 -15.14 -21.90
CA ARG A 199 -1.87 -15.24 -23.11
C ARG A 199 -0.40 -15.23 -22.76
N SER A 200 0.43 -15.86 -23.60
CA SER A 200 1.87 -16.00 -23.36
C SER A 200 2.69 -15.45 -24.53
N PHE A 201 3.59 -14.53 -24.23
CA PHE A 201 4.50 -13.86 -25.14
C PHE A 201 5.92 -14.07 -24.62
N VAL A 202 6.57 -15.13 -25.06
CA VAL A 202 7.94 -15.49 -24.64
C VAL A 202 8.82 -15.83 -25.85
N GLN A 203 8.37 -15.46 -27.05
CA GLN A 203 9.07 -15.81 -28.29
C GLN A 203 10.35 -14.98 -28.46
N GLY A 204 10.33 -13.72 -28.03
CA GLY A 204 11.52 -12.88 -27.93
C GLY A 204 12.53 -13.43 -26.94
N ALA A 205 12.08 -13.81 -25.74
CA ALA A 205 12.91 -14.45 -24.73
C ALA A 205 13.55 -15.75 -25.26
N LYS A 206 12.78 -16.61 -25.93
CA LYS A 206 13.30 -17.83 -26.59
C LYS A 206 14.37 -17.53 -27.62
N ALA A 207 14.16 -16.53 -28.48
CA ALA A 207 15.15 -16.14 -29.48
C ALA A 207 16.44 -15.65 -28.83
N LEU A 208 16.34 -14.84 -27.77
CA LEU A 208 17.51 -14.34 -27.01
C LEU A 208 18.26 -15.47 -26.31
N ILE A 209 17.57 -16.42 -25.68
CA ILE A 209 18.16 -17.60 -25.03
C ILE A 209 18.85 -18.50 -26.07
N ALA A 210 18.18 -18.80 -27.19
CA ALA A 210 18.75 -19.58 -28.28
C ALA A 210 20.03 -18.97 -28.85
N SER A 211 20.06 -17.63 -29.00
CA SER A 211 21.24 -16.91 -29.50
C SER A 211 22.47 -17.04 -28.59
N LYS A 212 22.27 -17.37 -27.31
CA LYS A 212 23.33 -17.62 -26.32
C LYS A 212 23.73 -19.11 -26.23
N GLY A 213 23.15 -19.98 -27.06
CA GLY A 213 23.41 -21.43 -27.03
C GLY A 213 22.87 -22.14 -25.78
N LEU A 214 21.92 -21.52 -25.07
CA LEU A 214 21.32 -22.04 -23.84
C LEU A 214 20.04 -22.84 -24.13
N ASP A 215 19.69 -23.77 -23.24
CA ASP A 215 18.52 -24.63 -23.36
C ASP A 215 17.20 -23.83 -23.27
N LEU A 216 16.28 -24.13 -24.18
CA LEU A 216 14.96 -23.51 -24.32
C LEU A 216 13.91 -24.09 -23.37
N SER A 217 14.24 -25.14 -22.61
CA SER A 217 13.36 -25.76 -21.61
C SER A 217 12.84 -24.77 -20.54
N SER A 218 13.60 -23.69 -20.28
CA SER A 218 13.25 -22.61 -19.34
C SER A 218 12.18 -21.62 -19.86
N ALA A 219 11.83 -21.67 -21.15
CA ALA A 219 10.88 -20.75 -21.77
C ALA A 219 9.47 -21.34 -21.88
N ALA A 220 8.92 -21.74 -20.72
CA ALA A 220 7.60 -22.34 -20.60
C ALA A 220 6.53 -21.58 -21.40
N SER A 221 5.80 -22.31 -22.26
CA SER A 221 4.86 -21.75 -23.23
C SER A 221 3.45 -21.45 -22.73
N PRO A 222 2.86 -22.13 -21.72
CA PRO A 222 1.58 -21.69 -21.18
C PRO A 222 1.75 -20.42 -20.33
N PRO A 223 0.67 -19.61 -20.16
CA PRO A 223 0.67 -18.44 -19.28
C PRO A 223 0.64 -18.81 -17.78
N LEU A 224 1.27 -19.93 -17.41
CA LEU A 224 1.45 -20.35 -16.02
C LEU A 224 2.57 -19.56 -15.35
N ASP A 225 2.33 -19.17 -14.11
CA ASP A 225 3.33 -18.52 -13.27
C ASP A 225 4.21 -19.55 -12.57
N THR A 226 5.48 -19.58 -12.95
CA THR A 226 6.51 -20.45 -12.34
C THR A 226 7.48 -19.67 -11.46
N ILE A 227 7.26 -18.36 -11.29
CA ILE A 227 8.13 -17.45 -10.55
C ILE A 227 7.41 -16.90 -9.30
N GLY A 228 6.11 -16.62 -9.44
CA GLY A 228 5.23 -16.13 -8.38
C GLY A 228 4.89 -14.65 -8.45
N HIS A 229 5.70 -13.87 -9.17
CA HIS A 229 5.54 -12.43 -9.25
C HIS A 229 4.18 -12.03 -9.87
N GLY A 230 3.79 -12.63 -10.99
CA GLY A 230 2.53 -12.34 -11.69
C GLY A 230 1.28 -12.73 -10.90
N THR A 231 1.31 -13.84 -10.17
CA THR A 231 0.20 -14.22 -9.27
C THR A 231 0.07 -13.25 -8.10
N HIS A 232 1.20 -12.78 -7.57
CA HIS A 232 1.26 -11.81 -6.48
C HIS A 232 0.73 -10.44 -6.91
N THR A 233 1.20 -9.92 -8.04
CA THR A 233 0.77 -8.63 -8.57
C THR A 233 -0.70 -8.65 -9.02
N ALA A 234 -1.15 -9.70 -9.71
CA ALA A 234 -2.53 -9.83 -10.15
C ALA A 234 -3.52 -9.92 -8.97
N SER A 235 -3.18 -10.68 -7.92
CA SER A 235 -4.02 -10.77 -6.73
C SER A 235 -3.98 -9.50 -5.87
N THR A 236 -2.91 -8.71 -5.92
CA THR A 236 -2.86 -7.38 -5.30
C THR A 236 -3.79 -6.38 -6.01
N ALA A 237 -3.85 -6.42 -7.35
CA ALA A 237 -4.70 -5.52 -8.12
C ALA A 237 -6.18 -5.89 -7.99
N VAL A 238 -6.50 -7.15 -8.25
CA VAL A 238 -7.89 -7.62 -8.42
C VAL A 238 -8.18 -8.92 -7.69
N GLY A 239 -7.38 -9.35 -6.73
CA GLY A 239 -7.68 -10.56 -5.96
C GLY A 239 -9.02 -10.46 -5.24
N ARG A 240 -9.77 -11.56 -5.19
CA ARG A 240 -11.00 -11.62 -4.41
C ARG A 240 -10.76 -11.53 -2.92
N ILE A 241 -11.83 -11.19 -2.21
CA ILE A 241 -11.88 -11.19 -0.75
C ILE A 241 -11.83 -12.64 -0.26
N ILE A 242 -10.77 -13.03 0.45
CA ILE A 242 -10.55 -14.38 0.98
C ILE A 242 -10.12 -14.28 2.43
N GLY A 243 -10.94 -14.79 3.34
CA GLY A 243 -10.63 -14.80 4.77
C GLY A 243 -9.61 -15.87 5.15
N LYS A 244 -8.97 -15.66 6.31
CA LYS A 244 -8.10 -16.64 7.01
C LYS A 244 -6.88 -17.07 6.19
N VAL A 245 -6.25 -16.12 5.51
CA VAL A 245 -4.99 -16.35 4.79
C VAL A 245 -3.82 -15.91 5.67
N SER A 246 -2.65 -16.50 5.45
CA SER A 246 -1.38 -16.08 6.06
C SER A 246 -0.22 -16.63 5.22
N ALA A 247 0.98 -16.08 5.42
CA ALA A 247 2.21 -16.61 4.85
C ALA A 247 3.15 -17.00 6.00
N LEU A 248 3.45 -18.30 6.15
CA LEU A 248 4.26 -18.82 7.27
C LEU A 248 3.74 -18.33 8.65
N ASN A 249 2.41 -18.36 8.84
CA ASN A 249 1.70 -17.85 10.02
C ASN A 249 1.83 -16.34 10.29
N ASN A 250 2.39 -15.57 9.36
CA ASN A 250 2.47 -14.12 9.43
C ASN A 250 1.44 -13.45 8.52
N ALA A 251 1.19 -12.16 8.79
CA ALA A 251 0.25 -11.30 8.07
C ALA A 251 -1.15 -11.94 7.97
N ALA A 252 -1.58 -12.65 9.02
CA ALA A 252 -2.84 -13.36 9.04
C ALA A 252 -4.03 -12.40 8.92
N GLY A 253 -4.98 -12.69 8.02
CA GLY A 253 -6.13 -11.83 7.78
C GLY A 253 -6.95 -12.25 6.57
N THR A 254 -7.61 -11.29 5.93
CA THR A 254 -8.45 -11.47 4.74
C THR A 254 -7.78 -10.89 3.50
N ALA A 255 -7.21 -11.69 2.60
CA ALA A 255 -6.65 -11.12 1.37
C ALA A 255 -7.75 -10.46 0.53
N ALA A 256 -7.45 -9.32 -0.07
CA ALA A 256 -8.28 -8.66 -1.07
C ALA A 256 -7.39 -7.79 -1.96
N GLY A 257 -7.62 -7.81 -3.27
CA GLY A 257 -7.05 -6.81 -4.16
C GLY A 257 -7.77 -5.47 -4.00
N MET A 258 -7.22 -4.41 -4.60
CA MET A 258 -7.88 -3.10 -4.53
C MET A 258 -9.22 -3.07 -5.28
N ALA A 259 -9.37 -3.84 -6.37
CA ALA A 259 -10.64 -3.99 -7.11
C ALA A 259 -11.12 -5.46 -7.15
N PRO A 260 -11.73 -5.98 -6.06
CA PRO A 260 -12.03 -7.40 -5.92
C PRO A 260 -13.01 -7.98 -6.96
N GLU A 261 -13.88 -7.16 -7.58
CA GLU A 261 -14.85 -7.60 -8.59
C GLU A 261 -14.47 -7.25 -10.03
N ALA A 262 -13.31 -6.60 -10.26
CA ALA A 262 -12.80 -6.37 -11.61
C ALA A 262 -12.36 -7.68 -12.28
N HIS A 263 -12.45 -7.76 -13.61
CA HIS A 263 -11.94 -8.88 -14.38
C HIS A 263 -10.42 -8.80 -14.54
N LEU A 264 -9.77 -9.96 -14.62
CA LEU A 264 -8.34 -10.12 -14.83
C LEU A 264 -8.08 -10.67 -16.23
N ALA A 265 -7.16 -10.04 -16.95
CA ALA A 265 -6.49 -10.62 -18.10
C ALA A 265 -4.98 -10.70 -17.85
N ILE A 266 -4.38 -11.88 -17.97
CA ILE A 266 -2.94 -12.06 -17.76
C ILE A 266 -2.20 -12.19 -19.09
N TYR A 267 -1.08 -11.48 -19.20
CA TYR A 267 -0.18 -11.53 -20.32
C TYR A 267 1.21 -11.90 -19.79
N LYS A 268 1.62 -13.16 -19.96
CA LYS A 268 2.94 -13.62 -19.56
C LYS A 268 3.98 -13.07 -20.54
N ILE A 269 4.89 -12.24 -20.05
CA ILE A 269 5.95 -11.57 -20.83
C ILE A 269 7.35 -11.75 -20.25
N CYS A 270 7.43 -12.38 -19.08
CA CYS A 270 8.67 -12.58 -18.35
C CYS A 270 8.94 -14.07 -18.11
N THR A 271 10.20 -14.44 -18.18
CA THR A 271 10.72 -15.75 -17.77
C THR A 271 11.76 -15.55 -16.68
N GLU A 272 12.38 -16.63 -16.19
CA GLU A 272 13.49 -16.55 -15.23
C GLU A 272 14.69 -15.75 -15.78
N SER A 273 14.80 -15.63 -17.11
CA SER A 273 15.84 -14.85 -17.78
C SER A 273 15.49 -13.37 -17.93
N GLY A 274 14.33 -12.93 -17.44
CA GLY A 274 13.82 -11.57 -17.57
C GLY A 274 12.73 -11.43 -18.63
N CYS A 275 12.47 -10.19 -19.03
CA CYS A 275 11.36 -9.83 -19.92
C CYS A 275 11.92 -9.21 -21.21
N ALA A 276 11.63 -9.81 -22.36
CA ALA A 276 12.14 -9.32 -23.63
C ALA A 276 11.30 -8.13 -24.13
N ALA A 277 11.96 -7.06 -24.60
CA ALA A 277 11.30 -5.87 -25.13
C ALA A 277 10.25 -6.18 -26.22
N SER A 278 10.55 -7.14 -27.11
CA SER A 278 9.63 -7.57 -28.17
C SER A 278 8.38 -8.25 -27.62
N ASP A 279 8.52 -9.04 -26.55
CA ASP A 279 7.41 -9.74 -25.91
C ASP A 279 6.52 -8.76 -25.15
N ILE A 280 7.12 -7.77 -24.47
CA ILE A 280 6.40 -6.66 -23.82
C ILE A 280 5.54 -5.90 -24.83
N LEU A 281 6.12 -5.50 -25.97
CA LEU A 281 5.40 -4.74 -26.99
C LEU A 281 4.26 -5.56 -27.60
N ALA A 282 4.49 -6.84 -27.89
CA ALA A 282 3.46 -7.73 -28.42
C ALA A 282 2.29 -7.92 -27.44
N ALA A 283 2.58 -8.00 -26.14
CA ALA A 283 1.55 -8.09 -25.11
C ALA A 283 0.78 -6.77 -24.92
N LEU A 284 1.45 -5.61 -25.01
CA LEU A 284 0.79 -4.31 -24.98
C LEU A 284 -0.19 -4.17 -26.15
N ASP A 285 0.25 -4.50 -27.36
CA ASP A 285 -0.60 -4.49 -28.56
C ASP A 285 -1.83 -5.41 -28.39
N ALA A 286 -1.59 -6.63 -27.91
CA ALA A 286 -2.64 -7.58 -27.61
C ALA A 286 -3.62 -7.10 -26.53
N ALA A 287 -3.14 -6.50 -25.43
CA ALA A 287 -4.00 -6.02 -24.36
C ALA A 287 -4.89 -4.84 -24.79
N VAL A 288 -4.37 -3.98 -25.67
CA VAL A 288 -5.13 -2.89 -26.30
C VAL A 288 -6.21 -3.47 -27.22
N GLU A 289 -5.86 -4.43 -28.09
CA GLU A 289 -6.79 -5.08 -29.02
C GLU A 289 -7.89 -5.85 -28.29
N ASP A 290 -7.52 -6.58 -27.23
CA ASP A 290 -8.43 -7.39 -26.41
C ASP A 290 -9.43 -6.52 -25.62
N GLY A 291 -9.11 -5.23 -25.45
CA GLY A 291 -10.01 -4.21 -24.88
C GLY A 291 -9.85 -4.03 -23.36
N ALA A 292 -8.62 -4.04 -22.84
CA ALA A 292 -8.33 -3.71 -21.44
C ALA A 292 -8.74 -2.27 -21.08
N ASP A 293 -9.05 -2.00 -19.81
CA ASP A 293 -9.30 -0.64 -19.30
C ASP A 293 -8.12 -0.09 -18.50
N VAL A 294 -7.36 -0.98 -17.85
CA VAL A 294 -6.19 -0.66 -17.03
C VAL A 294 -5.06 -1.64 -17.36
N LEU A 295 -3.86 -1.12 -17.54
CA LEU A 295 -2.61 -1.88 -17.68
C LEU A 295 -1.78 -1.74 -16.40
N SER A 296 -1.42 -2.88 -15.81
CA SER A 296 -0.53 -2.98 -14.65
C SER A 296 0.78 -3.64 -15.07
N LEU A 297 1.88 -2.90 -15.06
CA LEU A 297 3.21 -3.37 -15.45
C LEU A 297 4.21 -3.17 -14.30
N SER A 298 4.52 -4.25 -13.60
CA SER A 298 5.48 -4.24 -12.50
C SER A 298 6.91 -4.51 -13.01
N LEU A 299 7.35 -3.68 -13.94
CA LEU A 299 8.61 -3.82 -14.69
C LEU A 299 9.34 -2.49 -14.79
N GLY A 300 10.64 -2.53 -15.04
CA GLY A 300 11.46 -1.34 -15.25
C GLY A 300 12.74 -1.67 -16.03
N ALA A 301 13.24 -0.70 -16.78
CA ALA A 301 14.52 -0.81 -17.47
C ALA A 301 15.68 -0.52 -16.51
N VAL A 302 16.84 -1.14 -16.75
CA VAL A 302 18.07 -0.92 -15.94
C VAL A 302 18.70 0.45 -16.21
N SER A 303 18.27 1.16 -17.26
CA SER A 303 18.77 2.50 -17.59
C SER A 303 17.69 3.36 -18.24
N PRO A 304 17.67 4.68 -18.00
CA PRO A 304 16.69 5.58 -18.61
C PRO A 304 16.91 5.65 -20.12
N LEU A 305 15.94 5.19 -20.91
CA LEU A 305 15.93 5.23 -22.38
C LEU A 305 15.20 6.50 -22.84
N SER A 306 15.52 7.01 -24.04
CA SER A 306 14.70 8.07 -24.64
C SER A 306 13.38 7.48 -25.12
N PHE A 307 12.30 8.28 -25.18
CA PHE A 307 10.96 7.73 -25.45
C PHE A 307 10.86 7.00 -26.80
N ASP A 308 11.65 7.42 -27.80
CA ASP A 308 11.75 6.80 -29.13
C ASP A 308 12.50 5.46 -29.14
N ASN A 309 13.27 5.16 -28.10
CA ASN A 309 14.01 3.90 -27.93
C ASN A 309 13.42 3.03 -26.80
N ASP A 310 12.31 3.45 -26.20
CA ASP A 310 11.63 2.72 -25.14
C ASP A 310 10.30 2.14 -25.65
N VAL A 311 10.29 0.83 -25.89
CA VAL A 311 9.09 0.12 -26.36
C VAL A 311 7.93 0.19 -25.37
N VAL A 312 8.20 0.34 -24.07
CA VAL A 312 7.17 0.51 -23.03
C VAL A 312 6.55 1.89 -23.20
N ALA A 313 7.36 2.94 -23.33
CA ALA A 313 6.87 4.30 -23.57
C ALA A 313 6.01 4.36 -24.85
N ILE A 314 6.49 3.77 -25.94
CA ILE A 314 5.76 3.72 -27.23
C ILE A 314 4.43 2.97 -27.09
N GLY A 315 4.45 1.72 -26.59
CA GLY A 315 3.25 0.89 -26.50
C GLY A 315 2.22 1.45 -25.51
N THR A 316 2.67 2.07 -24.42
CA THR A 316 1.76 2.67 -23.43
C THR A 316 1.12 3.96 -23.90
N LEU A 317 1.79 4.75 -24.76
CA LEU A 317 1.13 5.89 -25.41
C LEU A 317 -0.02 5.42 -26.31
N ALA A 318 0.17 4.30 -27.04
CA ALA A 318 -0.89 3.69 -27.84
C ALA A 318 -2.10 3.27 -26.99
N ALA A 319 -1.85 2.72 -25.81
CA ALA A 319 -2.91 2.36 -24.86
C ALA A 319 -3.65 3.60 -24.36
N VAL A 320 -2.93 4.66 -23.99
CA VAL A 320 -3.52 5.92 -23.52
C VAL A 320 -4.35 6.62 -24.62
N GLU A 321 -3.92 6.57 -25.89
CA GLU A 321 -4.70 7.02 -27.05
C GLU A 321 -6.04 6.28 -27.21
N LYS A 322 -6.15 5.07 -26.68
CA LYS A 322 -7.38 4.27 -26.63
C LYS A 322 -8.16 4.43 -25.31
N GLY A 323 -7.73 5.34 -24.44
CA GLY A 323 -8.39 5.60 -23.15
C GLY A 323 -8.06 4.59 -22.07
N ILE A 324 -7.01 3.78 -22.23
CA ILE A 324 -6.58 2.75 -21.29
C ILE A 324 -5.61 3.38 -20.28
N PHE A 325 -5.87 3.21 -18.99
CA PHE A 325 -5.00 3.71 -17.93
C PHE A 325 -3.74 2.84 -17.80
N VAL A 326 -2.59 3.44 -17.51
CA VAL A 326 -1.31 2.73 -17.39
C VAL A 326 -0.64 3.04 -16.05
N SER A 327 -0.33 2.01 -15.27
CA SER A 327 0.47 2.09 -14.05
C SER A 327 1.75 1.26 -14.19
N LEU A 328 2.88 1.87 -13.83
CA LEU A 328 4.21 1.27 -13.93
C LEU A 328 5.01 1.49 -12.64
N ALA A 329 5.87 0.52 -12.32
CA ALA A 329 6.78 0.61 -11.18
C ALA A 329 7.88 1.66 -11.41
N ALA A 330 8.23 2.45 -10.39
CA ALA A 330 9.35 3.39 -10.49
C ALA A 330 10.71 2.67 -10.58
N GLY A 331 10.82 1.44 -10.08
CA GLY A 331 12.06 0.67 -10.02
C GLY A 331 12.55 0.48 -8.58
N ASN A 332 13.49 -0.45 -8.39
CA ASN A 332 14.01 -0.86 -7.08
C ASN A 332 15.51 -0.54 -6.90
N ASN A 333 16.01 0.52 -7.56
CA ASN A 333 17.42 0.92 -7.58
C ASN A 333 17.69 2.19 -6.76
N GLY A 334 16.76 2.57 -5.86
CA GLY A 334 16.98 3.64 -4.90
C GLY A 334 18.06 3.31 -3.85
N PRO A 335 18.44 4.27 -2.99
CA PRO A 335 17.83 5.60 -2.84
C PRO A 335 18.55 6.70 -3.66
N SER A 336 19.51 6.34 -4.51
CA SER A 336 20.23 7.34 -5.32
C SER A 336 19.28 8.07 -6.29
N GLU A 337 19.57 9.35 -6.51
CA GLU A 337 18.81 10.19 -7.44
C GLU A 337 18.86 9.65 -8.89
N SER A 338 17.80 9.96 -9.65
CA SER A 338 17.68 9.68 -11.08
C SER A 338 17.88 8.20 -11.44
N GLN A 339 17.45 7.30 -10.56
CA GLN A 339 17.49 5.84 -10.75
C GLN A 339 16.12 5.26 -11.14
N LEU A 340 15.08 6.09 -11.26
CA LEU A 340 13.78 5.62 -11.69
C LEU A 340 13.75 5.26 -13.17
N SER A 341 12.95 4.26 -13.48
CA SER A 341 12.52 3.91 -14.83
C SER A 341 11.08 4.38 -15.05
N ASN A 342 10.58 4.25 -16.29
CA ASN A 342 9.18 4.52 -16.62
C ASN A 342 8.78 5.96 -16.34
N ASP A 343 9.48 6.91 -16.96
CA ASP A 343 9.37 8.34 -16.66
C ASP A 343 8.60 9.15 -17.71
N ALA A 344 8.02 8.50 -18.73
CA ALA A 344 7.20 9.20 -19.72
C ALA A 344 5.92 9.80 -19.10
N PRO A 345 5.45 10.97 -19.57
CA PRO A 345 4.37 11.69 -18.88
C PRO A 345 3.00 10.99 -18.94
N TRP A 346 2.75 10.12 -19.93
CA TRP A 346 1.44 9.50 -20.14
C TRP A 346 1.14 8.31 -19.21
N MET A 347 2.10 7.84 -18.42
CA MET A 347 1.90 6.78 -17.42
C MET A 347 1.85 7.31 -15.99
N LEU A 348 1.27 6.53 -15.07
CA LEU A 348 1.43 6.71 -13.62
C LEU A 348 2.64 5.88 -13.14
N THR A 349 3.67 6.56 -12.63
CA THR A 349 4.93 5.98 -12.12
C THR A 349 4.87 5.88 -10.61
N VAL A 350 4.94 4.66 -10.06
CA VAL A 350 4.61 4.38 -8.66
C VAL A 350 5.85 3.98 -7.86
N GLY A 351 6.17 4.78 -6.84
CA GLY A 351 7.16 4.45 -5.83
C GLY A 351 6.61 3.57 -4.69
N ALA A 352 7.50 3.03 -3.87
CA ALA A 352 7.15 2.10 -2.80
C ALA A 352 7.25 2.73 -1.41
N SER A 353 6.21 2.51 -0.61
CA SER A 353 6.17 2.90 0.78
C SER A 353 5.83 1.75 1.73
N THR A 354 6.18 1.94 3.00
CA THR A 354 5.77 1.05 4.09
C THR A 354 4.28 1.21 4.41
N MET A 355 3.76 0.23 5.14
CA MET A 355 2.46 0.31 5.82
C MET A 355 2.68 0.20 7.33
N ASP A 356 1.67 0.46 8.13
CA ASP A 356 1.66 0.36 9.60
C ASP A 356 1.58 -1.08 10.12
N ARG A 357 1.98 -2.05 9.28
CA ARG A 357 2.20 -3.46 9.63
C ARG A 357 3.67 -3.81 9.45
N VAL A 358 4.21 -4.49 10.45
CA VAL A 358 5.58 -5.04 10.44
C VAL A 358 5.54 -6.53 10.79
N ILE A 359 6.49 -7.30 10.27
CA ILE A 359 6.67 -8.71 10.63
C ILE A 359 7.95 -8.80 11.47
N ARG A 360 7.76 -8.61 12.78
CA ARG A 360 8.79 -8.18 13.72
C ARG A 360 9.59 -9.36 14.25
N THR A 361 10.89 -9.12 14.41
CA THR A 361 11.83 -9.93 15.17
C THR A 361 12.68 -9.02 16.04
N SER A 362 13.21 -9.54 17.15
CA SER A 362 14.09 -8.80 18.04
C SER A 362 15.42 -9.56 18.20
N VAL A 363 16.52 -8.84 18.15
CA VAL A 363 17.87 -9.34 18.36
C VAL A 363 18.33 -8.92 19.74
N LYS A 364 18.37 -9.87 20.68
CA LYS A 364 18.80 -9.64 22.05
C LYS A 364 20.25 -10.07 22.23
N LEU A 365 21.12 -9.13 22.58
CA LEU A 365 22.55 -9.37 22.79
C LEU A 365 22.83 -9.86 24.21
N GLY A 366 23.99 -10.50 24.42
CA GLY A 366 24.41 -10.99 25.74
C GLY A 366 24.66 -9.89 26.79
N ASN A 367 24.84 -8.63 26.37
CA ASN A 367 24.89 -7.47 27.28
C ASN A 367 23.49 -6.99 27.73
N GLY A 368 22.41 -7.61 27.24
CA GLY A 368 21.03 -7.27 27.57
C GLY A 368 20.39 -6.23 26.64
N GLU A 369 21.15 -5.61 25.73
CA GLU A 369 20.58 -4.72 24.71
C GLU A 369 19.74 -5.49 23.70
N GLU A 370 18.70 -4.86 23.18
CA GLU A 370 17.76 -5.45 22.23
C GLU A 370 17.53 -4.50 21.05
N TYR A 371 17.56 -5.07 19.84
CA TYR A 371 17.45 -4.34 18.57
C TYR A 371 16.32 -4.93 17.74
N GLU A 372 15.50 -4.07 17.15
CA GLU A 372 14.37 -4.52 16.34
C GLU A 372 14.79 -4.81 14.89
N GLY A 373 14.17 -5.84 14.31
CA GLY A 373 14.34 -6.23 12.91
C GLY A 373 13.08 -6.87 12.34
N GLU A 374 13.19 -7.42 11.13
CA GLU A 374 12.09 -8.13 10.47
C GLU A 374 12.54 -9.45 9.82
N SER A 375 11.62 -10.42 9.78
CA SER A 375 11.80 -11.73 9.14
C SER A 375 10.48 -12.51 9.17
N MET A 376 10.24 -13.37 8.17
CA MET A 376 9.03 -14.20 8.11
C MET A 376 9.15 -15.56 8.80
N GLN A 377 10.34 -15.97 9.22
CA GLN A 377 10.57 -17.36 9.62
C GLN A 377 10.26 -17.60 11.12
N PHE A 378 9.23 -18.40 11.37
CA PHE A 378 8.97 -19.07 12.66
C PHE A 378 8.75 -20.57 12.39
N GLN A 379 9.80 -21.37 12.51
CA GLN A 379 9.68 -22.83 12.63
C GLN A 379 9.85 -23.21 14.10
N SER A 380 9.33 -24.36 14.53
CA SER A 380 9.49 -24.87 15.91
C SER A 380 10.94 -24.88 16.42
N ASP A 381 11.93 -24.99 15.53
CA ASP A 381 13.36 -24.94 15.85
C ASP A 381 13.90 -23.52 16.13
N SER A 382 13.18 -22.45 15.75
CA SER A 382 13.56 -21.07 16.10
C SER A 382 13.41 -20.77 17.59
N ASN A 383 12.66 -21.61 18.33
CA ASN A 383 12.60 -21.55 19.79
C ASN A 383 13.95 -21.90 20.45
N ILE A 384 14.83 -22.65 19.77
CA ILE A 384 16.15 -23.03 20.27
C ILE A 384 17.08 -21.81 20.29
N VAL A 385 17.14 -21.03 19.21
CA VAL A 385 17.95 -19.79 19.15
C VAL A 385 17.40 -18.69 20.07
N ALA A 386 16.09 -18.67 20.30
CA ALA A 386 15.46 -17.75 21.25
C ALA A 386 15.76 -18.09 22.74
N SER A 387 16.14 -19.33 23.05
CA SER A 387 16.31 -19.82 24.44
C SER A 387 17.76 -20.09 24.86
N GLU A 388 18.68 -20.36 23.92
CA GLU A 388 20.05 -20.77 24.25
C GLU A 388 21.14 -19.68 24.10
N SER A 389 20.79 -18.49 23.57
CA SER A 389 21.73 -17.37 23.32
C SER A 389 23.09 -17.82 22.76
N PRO A 390 23.14 -18.45 21.57
CA PRO A 390 24.37 -18.98 20.99
C PRO A 390 25.45 -17.89 20.78
N PRO A 391 26.73 -18.29 20.61
CA PRO A 391 27.81 -17.37 20.26
C PRO A 391 27.48 -16.57 19.00
N LEU A 392 27.82 -15.29 19.01
CA LEU A 392 27.61 -14.34 17.92
C LEU A 392 28.94 -14.03 17.24
N VAL A 393 28.99 -14.04 15.91
CA VAL A 393 30.23 -13.71 15.17
C VAL A 393 29.98 -12.77 14.02
N TYR A 394 30.96 -11.92 13.74
CA TYR A 394 31.07 -11.15 12.50
C TYR A 394 32.46 -11.41 11.92
N LEU A 395 32.52 -11.75 10.63
CA LEU A 395 33.76 -12.11 9.95
C LEU A 395 34.06 -11.05 8.88
N PRO A 396 34.93 -10.04 9.15
CA PRO A 396 35.19 -8.97 8.18
C PRO A 396 35.68 -9.45 6.81
N ALA A 397 36.46 -10.54 6.77
CA ALA A 397 36.96 -11.14 5.53
C ALA A 397 35.90 -11.94 4.76
N ALA A 398 34.76 -12.24 5.38
CA ALA A 398 33.62 -12.97 4.81
C ALA A 398 32.30 -12.26 5.15
N ASN A 399 32.32 -10.92 5.13
CA ASN A 399 31.25 -10.08 5.67
C ASN A 399 29.92 -10.27 4.93
N PHE A 400 29.93 -10.55 3.63
CA PHE A 400 28.73 -10.86 2.86
C PHE A 400 28.22 -12.30 3.02
N CYS A 401 28.88 -13.14 3.84
CA CYS A 401 28.43 -14.51 4.11
C CYS A 401 28.19 -15.37 2.86
N SER A 402 28.90 -15.12 1.77
CA SER A 402 28.77 -15.87 0.51
C SER A 402 29.58 -17.16 0.50
N SER A 403 30.68 -17.19 1.25
CA SER A 403 31.51 -18.39 1.47
C SER A 403 32.23 -18.31 2.81
N PHE A 404 32.42 -19.47 3.44
CA PHE A 404 33.11 -19.64 4.72
C PHE A 404 34.30 -20.58 4.52
N ASN A 405 35.39 -20.10 3.92
CA ASN A 405 36.61 -20.88 3.64
C ASN A 405 37.30 -21.35 4.95
N ASN A 406 36.77 -22.37 5.62
CA ASN A 406 37.20 -22.91 6.94
C ASN A 406 37.01 -21.98 8.14
N SER A 407 36.10 -20.99 8.07
CA SER A 407 35.76 -20.15 9.22
C SER A 407 34.86 -20.91 10.21
N ASP A 408 35.14 -20.80 11.51
CA ASP A 408 34.35 -21.46 12.56
C ASP A 408 33.03 -20.72 12.83
N VAL A 409 31.99 -21.08 12.08
CA VAL A 409 30.62 -20.54 12.20
C VAL A 409 29.60 -21.57 12.71
N LYS A 410 30.04 -22.81 12.94
CA LYS A 410 29.15 -23.92 13.31
C LYS A 410 28.52 -23.66 14.68
N GLY A 411 27.19 -23.72 14.76
CA GLY A 411 26.43 -23.49 15.99
C GLY A 411 26.35 -22.03 16.45
N LYS A 412 26.79 -21.07 15.60
CA LYS A 412 26.84 -19.63 15.94
C LYS A 412 25.79 -18.83 15.17
N ILE A 413 25.40 -17.67 15.69
CA ILE A 413 24.71 -16.65 14.91
C ILE A 413 25.76 -15.83 14.15
N VAL A 414 25.57 -15.66 12.85
CA VAL A 414 26.50 -14.90 11.99
C VAL A 414 25.87 -13.57 11.60
N VAL A 415 26.59 -12.47 11.81
CA VAL A 415 26.22 -11.16 11.24
C VAL A 415 26.73 -11.10 9.81
N CYS A 416 25.82 -10.82 8.87
CA CYS A 416 26.08 -10.76 7.45
C CYS A 416 25.70 -9.39 6.90
N ASP A 417 26.59 -8.75 6.17
CA ASP A 417 26.32 -7.47 5.50
C ASP A 417 25.44 -7.70 4.27
N ARG A 418 24.36 -6.92 4.16
CA ARG A 418 23.58 -6.86 2.92
C ARG A 418 24.39 -6.12 1.84
N GLY A 419 24.43 -6.67 0.62
CA GLY A 419 25.11 -6.03 -0.51
C GLY A 419 25.86 -7.01 -1.42
N ALA A 420 26.75 -6.46 -2.26
CA ALA A 420 27.57 -7.21 -3.23
C ALA A 420 26.76 -8.09 -4.22
N GLY A 421 25.49 -7.74 -4.47
CA GLY A 421 24.62 -8.49 -5.38
C GLY A 421 24.03 -9.78 -4.80
N PHE A 422 24.32 -10.11 -3.54
CA PHE A 422 23.70 -11.24 -2.85
C PHE A 422 22.36 -10.81 -2.24
N ILE A 423 21.33 -11.64 -2.40
CA ILE A 423 20.06 -11.49 -1.68
C ILE A 423 20.17 -12.16 -0.31
N GLY A 424 19.48 -11.62 0.70
CA GLY A 424 19.57 -12.10 2.09
C GLY A 424 19.24 -13.59 2.25
N ILE A 425 18.32 -14.10 1.44
CA ILE A 425 17.97 -15.53 1.41
C ILE A 425 19.17 -16.41 1.01
N GLN A 426 19.97 -15.99 0.02
CA GLN A 426 21.18 -16.73 -0.42
C GLN A 426 22.26 -16.71 0.66
N GLN A 427 22.45 -15.56 1.32
CA GLN A 427 23.41 -15.44 2.42
C GLN A 427 23.01 -16.35 3.58
N GLY A 428 21.72 -16.39 3.94
CA GLY A 428 21.20 -17.32 4.94
C GLY A 428 21.46 -18.78 4.55
N ALA A 429 21.26 -19.13 3.27
CA ALA A 429 21.52 -20.49 2.77
C ALA A 429 22.98 -20.91 2.94
N ALA A 430 23.92 -20.02 2.64
CA ALA A 430 25.34 -20.24 2.85
C ALA A 430 25.68 -20.40 4.34
N VAL A 431 25.11 -19.56 5.23
CA VAL A 431 25.29 -19.68 6.69
C VAL A 431 24.78 -21.05 7.19
N LYS A 432 23.60 -21.49 6.74
CA LYS A 432 23.05 -22.81 7.09
C LYS A 432 23.95 -23.94 6.61
N ALA A 433 24.42 -23.86 5.36
CA ALA A 433 25.30 -24.88 4.78
C ALA A 433 26.63 -25.01 5.54
N ALA A 434 27.14 -23.91 6.11
CA ALA A 434 28.31 -23.91 6.98
C ALA A 434 28.01 -24.35 8.44
N GLY A 435 26.77 -24.72 8.75
CA GLY A 435 26.34 -25.19 10.08
C GLY A 435 26.02 -24.08 11.08
N GLY A 436 25.83 -22.83 10.63
CA GLY A 436 25.41 -21.72 11.47
C GLY A 436 24.02 -21.93 12.08
N ALA A 437 23.83 -21.45 13.31
CA ALA A 437 22.58 -21.55 14.06
C ALA A 437 21.58 -20.43 13.72
N GLY A 438 22.07 -19.25 13.31
CA GLY A 438 21.24 -18.09 13.02
C GLY A 438 21.96 -17.06 12.14
N MET A 439 21.22 -16.07 11.64
CA MET A 439 21.80 -14.95 10.87
C MET A 439 21.18 -13.62 11.27
N ILE A 440 22.02 -12.62 11.55
CA ILE A 440 21.58 -11.23 11.61
C ILE A 440 22.00 -10.58 10.29
N LEU A 441 21.02 -10.20 9.47
CA LEU A 441 21.29 -9.50 8.23
C LEU A 441 21.41 -8.00 8.55
N ALA A 442 22.64 -7.51 8.52
CA ALA A 442 22.95 -6.10 8.72
C ALA A 442 22.52 -5.30 7.48
N GLY A 443 21.53 -4.41 7.63
CA GLY A 443 21.14 -3.48 6.57
C GLY A 443 22.33 -2.67 6.07
N ALA A 444 22.36 -2.38 4.77
CA ALA A 444 23.38 -1.52 4.18
C ALA A 444 23.13 -0.05 4.57
N GLU A 445 24.15 0.80 4.48
CA GLU A 445 24.00 2.24 4.73
C GLU A 445 22.89 2.86 3.85
N THR A 446 22.79 2.40 2.61
CA THR A 446 21.74 2.78 1.66
C THR A 446 20.35 2.28 2.04
N ASP A 447 20.24 1.24 2.86
CA ASP A 447 18.95 0.77 3.38
C ASP A 447 18.41 1.66 4.49
N GLY A 448 19.30 2.35 5.23
CA GLY A 448 18.93 3.16 6.39
C GLY A 448 18.16 2.32 7.42
N TYR A 449 16.91 2.72 7.66
CA TYR A 449 15.94 2.05 8.54
C TYR A 449 14.95 1.15 7.80
N THR A 450 15.10 0.96 6.49
CA THR A 450 14.26 0.02 5.73
C THR A 450 14.65 -1.41 6.08
N THR A 451 13.72 -2.17 6.64
CA THR A 451 13.83 -3.60 6.92
C THR A 451 12.84 -4.39 6.07
N LEU A 452 13.23 -5.61 5.65
CA LEU A 452 12.39 -6.49 4.85
C LEU A 452 12.15 -7.78 5.62
N ALA A 453 10.90 -8.23 5.61
CA ALA A 453 10.53 -9.52 6.17
C ALA A 453 10.78 -10.61 5.12
N GLU A 454 12.03 -11.05 4.99
CA GLU A 454 12.39 -12.17 4.11
C GLU A 454 12.18 -13.53 4.81
N ALA A 455 11.83 -14.55 4.03
CA ALA A 455 11.72 -15.93 4.51
C ALA A 455 13.06 -16.65 4.37
N HIS A 456 13.89 -16.65 5.42
CA HIS A 456 15.22 -17.26 5.41
C HIS A 456 15.22 -18.79 5.69
N VAL A 457 16.29 -19.51 5.28
CA VAL A 457 16.50 -20.97 5.53
C VAL A 457 16.57 -21.33 7.04
N LEU A 458 16.87 -20.35 7.90
CA LEU A 458 17.29 -20.47 9.30
C LEU A 458 16.75 -19.27 10.10
N PRO A 459 16.79 -19.29 11.45
CA PRO A 459 16.41 -18.14 12.26
C PRO A 459 17.20 -16.89 11.89
N ALA A 460 16.52 -15.89 11.32
CA ALA A 460 17.17 -14.67 10.87
C ALA A 460 16.37 -13.42 11.24
N SER A 461 17.07 -12.29 11.28
CA SER A 461 16.50 -10.96 11.49
C SER A 461 17.27 -9.96 10.64
N GLN A 462 16.60 -9.24 9.75
CA GLN A 462 17.17 -8.05 9.12
C GLN A 462 17.01 -6.86 10.05
N VAL A 463 18.10 -6.22 10.42
CA VAL A 463 18.13 -5.02 11.28
C VAL A 463 18.51 -3.78 10.47
N SER A 464 18.18 -2.60 10.99
CA SER A 464 18.59 -1.33 10.38
C SER A 464 20.12 -1.21 10.31
N PHE A 465 20.63 -0.35 9.43
CA PHE A 465 22.07 -0.06 9.39
C PHE A 465 22.57 0.49 10.73
N ALA A 466 21.81 1.40 11.34
CA ALA A 466 22.15 2.01 12.62
C ALA A 466 22.30 0.96 13.74
N ASP A 467 21.39 -0.01 13.80
CA ASP A 467 21.43 -1.08 14.80
C ASP A 467 22.48 -2.13 14.47
N ALA A 468 22.71 -2.43 13.19
CA ALA A 468 23.81 -3.28 12.76
C ALA A 468 25.17 -2.76 13.24
N MET A 469 25.39 -1.44 13.17
CA MET A 469 26.64 -0.83 13.66
C MET A 469 26.82 -0.98 15.17
N LYS A 470 25.74 -0.90 15.95
CA LYS A 470 25.78 -1.14 17.41
C LYS A 470 26.04 -2.62 17.72
N ILE A 471 25.41 -3.54 17.00
CA ILE A 471 25.66 -4.98 17.13
C ILE A 471 27.13 -5.32 16.82
N LYS A 472 27.69 -4.77 15.73
CA LYS A 472 29.11 -4.94 15.39
C LYS A 472 30.03 -4.35 16.45
N ALA A 473 29.67 -3.21 17.05
CA ALA A 473 30.43 -2.62 18.15
C ALA A 473 30.41 -3.53 19.39
N TYR A 474 29.27 -4.12 19.74
CA TYR A 474 29.16 -5.09 20.83
C TYR A 474 30.05 -6.31 20.62
N ILE A 475 30.06 -6.89 19.40
CA ILE A 475 30.91 -8.04 19.06
C ILE A 475 32.38 -7.74 19.37
N ASN A 476 32.84 -6.51 19.12
CA ASN A 476 34.21 -6.09 19.39
C ASN A 476 34.48 -5.73 20.85
N SER A 477 33.45 -5.53 21.68
CA SER A 477 33.61 -5.12 23.08
C SER A 477 33.81 -6.28 24.07
N THR A 478 33.61 -7.53 23.64
CA THR A 478 33.70 -8.73 24.49
C THR A 478 34.38 -9.89 23.77
N SER A 479 35.07 -10.75 24.50
CA SER A 479 35.69 -11.98 23.96
C SER A 479 34.71 -13.14 23.81
N SER A 480 33.48 -13.01 24.32
CA SER A 480 32.45 -14.05 24.23
C SER A 480 31.07 -13.43 23.91
N PRO A 481 30.93 -12.79 22.73
CA PRO A 481 29.67 -12.22 22.31
C PRO A 481 28.62 -13.31 22.07
N THR A 482 27.39 -13.06 22.51
CA THR A 482 26.24 -13.95 22.30
C THR A 482 25.04 -13.14 21.85
N ALA A 483 24.08 -13.79 21.19
CA ALA A 483 22.80 -13.19 20.85
C ALA A 483 21.69 -14.24 20.79
N ALA A 484 20.44 -13.77 20.85
CA ALA A 484 19.24 -14.52 20.56
C ALA A 484 18.41 -13.76 19.51
N ILE A 485 17.81 -14.49 18.58
CA ILE A 485 16.83 -13.97 17.62
C ILE A 485 15.46 -14.42 18.10
N ILE A 486 14.67 -13.46 18.58
CA ILE A 486 13.38 -13.68 19.21
C ILE A 486 12.32 -13.19 18.23
N PRO A 487 11.55 -14.08 17.60
CA PRO A 487 10.60 -13.60 16.63
C PRO A 487 9.32 -13.14 17.35
N ARG A 488 8.70 -12.07 16.87
CA ARG A 488 7.57 -11.37 17.52
C ARG A 488 6.27 -11.50 16.71
N GLY A 489 6.37 -11.96 15.47
CA GLY A 489 5.24 -12.15 14.57
C GLY A 489 4.76 -10.83 13.98
N THR A 490 3.51 -10.82 13.54
CA THR A 490 2.92 -9.64 12.89
C THR A 490 2.39 -8.64 13.91
N LEU A 491 2.85 -7.40 13.82
CA LEU A 491 2.38 -6.27 14.63
C LEU A 491 1.76 -5.21 13.71
N ILE A 492 0.68 -4.58 14.16
CA ILE A 492 -0.07 -3.55 13.43
C ILE A 492 -0.36 -2.40 14.39
N GLY A 493 -0.26 -1.15 13.91
CA GLY A 493 -0.77 0.02 14.62
C GLY A 493 0.30 0.88 15.30
N GLU A 494 -0.06 1.47 16.44
CA GLU A 494 0.73 2.53 17.09
C GLU A 494 2.16 2.10 17.42
N GLY A 495 3.14 2.90 16.98
CA GLY A 495 4.58 2.61 17.10
C GLY A 495 5.31 2.39 15.78
N PHE A 496 4.57 2.26 14.66
CA PHE A 496 5.13 2.10 13.31
C PHE A 496 4.65 3.24 12.39
N PRO A 497 5.28 4.43 12.43
CA PRO A 497 4.89 5.55 11.57
C PRO A 497 4.97 5.14 10.10
N ALA A 498 3.83 5.17 9.41
CA ALA A 498 3.70 4.80 8.01
C ALA A 498 2.76 5.76 7.28
N PRO A 499 2.96 6.02 5.99
CA PRO A 499 4.03 5.46 5.16
C PRO A 499 5.37 6.14 5.40
N MET A 500 6.43 5.39 5.12
CA MET A 500 7.80 5.85 4.90
C MET A 500 8.24 5.35 3.52
N VAL A 501 8.99 6.15 2.76
CA VAL A 501 9.52 5.73 1.46
C VAL A 501 10.57 4.65 1.68
N ALA A 502 10.46 3.54 0.95
CA ALA A 502 11.41 2.45 1.07
C ALA A 502 12.76 2.82 0.43
N SER A 503 13.87 2.36 1.02
CA SER A 503 15.23 2.62 0.51
C SER A 503 15.37 2.26 -0.96
N PHE A 504 14.92 1.06 -1.34
CA PHE A 504 15.01 0.55 -2.69
C PHE A 504 14.15 1.32 -3.70
N SER A 505 13.13 2.07 -3.27
CA SER A 505 12.23 2.77 -4.20
C SER A 505 13.05 3.77 -5.03
N SER A 506 13.12 3.56 -6.35
CA SER A 506 13.92 4.41 -7.23
C SER A 506 13.45 5.88 -7.18
N ARG A 507 14.42 6.80 -7.24
CA ARG A 507 14.19 8.25 -7.11
C ARG A 507 14.28 8.98 -8.44
N GLY A 508 13.56 10.09 -8.56
CA GLY A 508 13.74 11.07 -9.62
C GLY A 508 14.95 11.96 -9.38
N PRO A 509 15.10 13.07 -10.14
CA PRO A 509 14.26 13.48 -11.27
C PRO A 509 14.31 12.53 -12.46
N SER A 510 13.34 12.66 -13.37
CA SER A 510 13.42 12.08 -14.71
C SER A 510 14.60 12.69 -15.48
N LEU A 511 15.40 11.85 -16.15
CA LEU A 511 16.45 12.33 -17.05
C LEU A 511 15.92 12.70 -18.45
N ARG A 512 14.70 12.28 -18.81
CA ARG A 512 14.09 12.53 -20.12
C ARG A 512 13.12 13.70 -20.14
N SER A 513 12.41 13.92 -19.03
CA SER A 513 11.34 14.89 -18.90
C SER A 513 11.47 15.61 -17.55
N LYS A 514 12.49 16.48 -17.45
CA LYS A 514 12.76 17.24 -16.21
C LYS A 514 11.63 18.18 -15.79
N GLY A 515 10.79 18.58 -16.74
CA GLY A 515 9.61 19.41 -16.49
C GLY A 515 8.44 18.68 -15.83
N ILE A 516 8.55 17.36 -15.65
CA ILE A 516 7.55 16.51 -15.01
C ILE A 516 8.18 15.86 -13.77
N LEU A 517 7.50 15.99 -12.63
CA LEU A 517 7.93 15.39 -11.37
C LEU A 517 7.73 13.87 -11.43
N LYS A 518 8.75 13.10 -11.06
CA LYS A 518 8.70 11.63 -10.95
C LYS A 518 9.44 11.14 -9.69
N PRO A 519 8.98 10.04 -9.03
CA PRO A 519 7.75 9.31 -9.32
C PRO A 519 6.52 10.19 -9.10
N ASP A 520 5.36 9.78 -9.62
CA ASP A 520 4.14 10.59 -9.48
C ASP A 520 3.58 10.49 -8.07
N ILE A 521 3.67 9.29 -7.48
CA ILE A 521 3.01 8.93 -6.24
C ILE A 521 3.68 7.71 -5.60
N ILE A 522 3.44 7.48 -4.31
CA ILE A 522 3.81 6.26 -3.59
C ILE A 522 2.57 5.47 -3.15
N GLY A 523 2.75 4.15 -3.06
CA GLY A 523 1.75 3.22 -2.51
C GLY A 523 2.40 2.05 -1.77
N PRO A 524 1.61 1.25 -1.03
CA PRO A 524 2.14 0.17 -0.20
C PRO A 524 2.93 -0.84 -1.03
N GLY A 525 4.22 -0.96 -0.73
CA GLY A 525 5.16 -1.79 -1.49
C GLY A 525 6.17 -2.54 -0.63
N VAL A 526 6.12 -2.40 0.69
CA VAL A 526 7.00 -3.13 1.61
C VAL A 526 6.19 -4.17 2.37
N ASN A 527 6.67 -5.40 2.38
CA ASN A 527 6.11 -6.54 3.09
C ASN A 527 4.62 -6.74 2.77
N VAL A 528 4.23 -6.73 1.48
CA VAL A 528 2.85 -6.91 1.01
C VAL A 528 2.50 -8.40 0.93
N LEU A 529 1.40 -8.81 1.57
CA LEU A 529 0.88 -10.19 1.45
C LEU A 529 -0.09 -10.28 0.28
N ALA A 530 0.15 -11.19 -0.65
CA ALA A 530 -0.76 -11.49 -1.77
C ALA A 530 -0.65 -12.96 -2.19
N GLY A 531 -1.42 -13.34 -3.21
CA GLY A 531 -1.47 -14.70 -3.76
C GLY A 531 -0.12 -15.15 -4.32
N TRP A 532 0.13 -16.45 -4.25
CA TRP A 532 1.38 -17.09 -4.65
C TRP A 532 1.07 -18.43 -5.30
N PRO A 533 1.81 -18.85 -6.35
CA PRO A 533 1.43 -20.00 -7.17
C PRO A 533 1.81 -21.35 -6.53
N SER A 534 1.60 -21.50 -5.22
CA SER A 534 2.00 -22.69 -4.45
C SER A 534 3.49 -23.04 -4.56
N LEU A 535 4.33 -22.08 -4.92
CA LEU A 535 5.77 -22.28 -4.93
C LEU A 535 6.31 -22.26 -3.49
N PRO A 536 7.43 -22.96 -3.23
CA PRO A 536 8.13 -22.88 -1.96
C PRO A 536 8.41 -21.44 -1.53
N ILE A 537 8.02 -21.09 -0.30
CA ILE A 537 8.41 -19.82 0.30
C ILE A 537 9.64 -20.03 1.16
N GLY A 538 10.66 -19.28 0.81
CA GLY A 538 11.96 -19.43 1.39
C GLY A 538 12.51 -20.85 1.21
N PRO A 539 13.67 -21.12 1.80
CA PRO A 539 14.39 -22.36 1.56
C PRO A 539 13.87 -23.56 2.36
N SER A 540 12.87 -23.36 3.24
CA SER A 540 12.20 -24.44 3.95
C SER A 540 11.45 -25.38 3.01
N GLY A 541 11.21 -24.95 1.75
CA GLY A 541 10.52 -25.75 0.76
C GLY A 541 9.00 -25.68 0.88
N THR A 542 8.44 -24.95 1.87
CA THR A 542 7.01 -25.01 2.20
C THR A 542 6.18 -24.38 1.08
N PRO A 543 5.39 -25.17 0.32
CA PRO A 543 4.47 -24.61 -0.67
C PRO A 543 3.43 -23.74 0.03
N SER A 544 3.14 -22.57 -0.53
CA SER A 544 2.14 -21.66 0.04
C SER A 544 1.35 -20.96 -1.04
N LEU A 545 0.05 -20.80 -0.78
CA LEU A 545 -0.86 -20.01 -1.61
C LEU A 545 -0.68 -18.51 -1.40
N PHE A 546 -0.01 -18.06 -0.34
CA PHE A 546 0.20 -16.65 -0.07
C PHE A 546 1.64 -16.38 0.35
N ASN A 547 2.19 -15.27 -0.14
CA ASN A 547 3.55 -14.84 0.17
C ASN A 547 3.60 -13.35 0.50
N VAL A 548 4.61 -12.96 1.29
CA VAL A 548 4.93 -11.56 1.56
C VAL A 548 6.11 -11.16 0.68
N PHE A 549 5.97 -10.06 -0.05
CA PHE A 549 6.99 -9.57 -0.97
C PHE A 549 7.09 -8.05 -0.92
N SER A 550 8.24 -7.53 -1.34
CA SER A 550 8.56 -6.10 -1.32
C SER A 550 9.09 -5.63 -2.66
N GLY A 551 8.69 -4.44 -3.07
CA GLY A 551 9.09 -3.80 -4.33
C GLY A 551 8.10 -2.75 -4.78
N THR A 552 8.55 -1.84 -5.64
CA THR A 552 7.64 -0.98 -6.43
C THR A 552 6.68 -1.82 -7.29
N SER A 553 7.08 -3.04 -7.63
CA SER A 553 6.23 -4.08 -8.21
C SER A 553 4.96 -4.40 -7.42
N MET A 554 4.97 -4.22 -6.09
CA MET A 554 3.79 -4.44 -5.24
C MET A 554 2.95 -3.15 -5.15
N SER A 555 3.56 -1.97 -5.18
CA SER A 555 2.84 -0.70 -5.20
C SER A 555 2.05 -0.47 -6.49
N THR A 556 2.62 -0.82 -7.65
CA THR A 556 1.97 -0.69 -8.97
C THR A 556 0.59 -1.35 -9.07
N PRO A 557 0.40 -2.63 -8.69
CA PRO A 557 -0.92 -3.25 -8.74
C PRO A 557 -1.91 -2.66 -7.73
N HIS A 558 -1.45 -2.09 -6.60
CA HIS A 558 -2.36 -1.32 -5.74
C HIS A 558 -2.96 -0.15 -6.52
N LEU A 559 -2.11 0.66 -7.16
CA LEU A 559 -2.56 1.82 -7.94
C LEU A 559 -3.36 1.44 -9.18
N SER A 560 -3.05 0.30 -9.80
CA SER A 560 -3.82 -0.25 -10.92
C SER A 560 -5.23 -0.65 -10.49
N GLY A 561 -5.38 -1.33 -9.36
CA GLY A 561 -6.71 -1.66 -8.86
C GLY A 561 -7.48 -0.42 -8.37
N ILE A 562 -6.82 0.58 -7.78
CA ILE A 562 -7.46 1.87 -7.44
C ILE A 562 -7.92 2.59 -8.70
N ALA A 563 -7.11 2.62 -9.76
CA ALA A 563 -7.51 3.16 -11.06
C ALA A 563 -8.70 2.40 -11.65
N ALA A 564 -8.79 1.08 -11.46
CA ALA A 564 -9.95 0.29 -11.86
C ALA A 564 -11.22 0.69 -11.08
N LEU A 565 -11.13 0.91 -9.76
CA LEU A 565 -12.25 1.44 -8.98
C LEU A 565 -12.69 2.81 -9.48
N LEU A 566 -11.74 3.72 -9.75
CA LEU A 566 -12.02 5.06 -10.27
C LEU A 566 -12.66 5.00 -11.66
N LYS A 567 -12.16 4.13 -12.55
CA LYS A 567 -12.76 3.95 -13.89
C LYS A 567 -14.16 3.35 -13.83
N SER A 568 -14.43 2.49 -12.84
CA SER A 568 -15.78 1.95 -12.61
C SER A 568 -16.75 3.02 -12.10
N ALA A 569 -16.31 3.84 -11.14
CA ALA A 569 -17.10 4.96 -10.60
C ALA A 569 -17.27 6.10 -11.61
N HIS A 570 -16.28 6.34 -12.47
CA HIS A 570 -16.23 7.42 -13.44
C HIS A 570 -15.89 6.92 -14.86
N PRO A 571 -16.83 6.25 -15.55
CA PRO A 571 -16.54 5.60 -16.84
C PRO A 571 -16.05 6.54 -17.95
N SER A 572 -16.43 7.83 -17.89
CA SER A 572 -16.04 8.85 -18.88
C SER A 572 -14.63 9.41 -18.65
N TRP A 573 -14.01 9.20 -17.49
CA TRP A 573 -12.70 9.78 -17.21
C TRP A 573 -11.62 9.20 -18.11
N THR A 574 -10.78 10.10 -18.64
CA THR A 574 -9.59 9.75 -19.41
C THR A 574 -8.50 9.18 -18.47
N PRO A 575 -7.47 8.51 -19.02
CA PRO A 575 -6.31 8.12 -18.23
C PRO A 575 -5.66 9.29 -17.47
N ALA A 576 -5.61 10.47 -18.10
CA ALA A 576 -5.03 11.66 -17.49
C ALA A 576 -5.89 12.20 -16.33
N MET A 577 -7.21 12.17 -16.45
CA MET A 577 -8.13 12.56 -15.37
C MET A 577 -7.99 11.63 -14.16
N ILE A 578 -7.93 10.32 -14.36
CA ILE A 578 -7.70 9.33 -13.28
C ILE A 578 -6.34 9.59 -12.61
N ARG A 579 -5.28 9.78 -13.40
CA ARG A 579 -3.95 10.10 -12.87
C ARG A 579 -3.98 11.39 -12.06
N SER A 580 -4.64 12.43 -12.57
CA SER A 580 -4.78 13.71 -11.88
C SER A 580 -5.49 13.52 -10.54
N ALA A 581 -6.62 12.82 -10.50
CA ALA A 581 -7.37 12.59 -9.28
C ALA A 581 -6.53 11.86 -8.22
N ILE A 582 -5.74 10.87 -8.64
CA ILE A 582 -4.81 10.13 -7.77
C ILE A 582 -3.73 11.04 -7.20
N ILE A 583 -3.09 11.86 -8.05
CA ILE A 583 -1.97 12.72 -7.65
C ILE A 583 -2.45 13.88 -6.76
N THR A 584 -3.52 14.58 -7.16
CA THR A 584 -3.92 15.83 -6.48
C THR A 584 -4.57 15.63 -5.12
N THR A 585 -4.94 14.39 -4.80
CA THR A 585 -5.61 14.02 -3.55
C THR A 585 -4.73 13.18 -2.61
N ALA A 586 -3.48 12.94 -3.01
CA ALA A 586 -2.50 12.20 -2.21
C ALA A 586 -2.32 12.80 -0.81
N GLY A 587 -2.06 11.94 0.18
CA GLY A 587 -1.71 12.33 1.54
C GLY A 587 -0.20 12.59 1.66
N ASP A 588 0.16 13.68 2.34
CA ASP A 588 1.55 14.12 2.56
C ASP A 588 2.10 13.78 3.95
N THR A 589 1.28 13.14 4.79
CA THR A 589 1.59 12.80 6.19
C THR A 589 1.46 11.31 6.47
N ASN A 590 2.19 10.85 7.48
CA ASN A 590 2.11 9.50 8.03
C ASN A 590 1.03 9.39 9.12
N THR A 591 0.81 8.17 9.61
CA THR A 591 -0.16 7.83 10.67
C THR A 591 0.08 8.56 11.99
N ALA A 592 1.28 9.12 12.20
CA ALA A 592 1.60 9.96 13.35
C ALA A 592 1.34 11.47 13.11
N GLY A 593 0.75 11.84 11.97
CA GLY A 593 0.48 13.23 11.58
C GLY A 593 1.74 14.03 11.21
N LYS A 594 2.88 13.37 11.03
CA LYS A 594 4.15 13.98 10.60
C LYS A 594 4.30 13.88 9.09
N PRO A 595 5.14 14.71 8.45
CA PRO A 595 5.51 14.50 7.05
C PRO A 595 5.97 13.05 6.80
N ILE A 596 5.65 12.53 5.62
CA ILE A 596 6.16 11.22 5.17
C ILE A 596 7.68 11.28 5.18
N ALA A 597 8.30 10.28 5.81
CA ALA A 597 9.75 10.18 5.92
C ALA A 597 10.37 9.31 4.81
N ASP A 598 11.66 9.49 4.57
CA ASP A 598 12.50 8.61 3.77
C ASP A 598 13.11 7.49 4.62
N GLU A 599 13.93 6.64 4.00
CA GLU A 599 14.59 5.52 4.68
C GLU A 599 15.58 5.96 5.79
N GLN A 600 15.97 7.23 5.83
CA GLN A 600 16.85 7.80 6.84
C GLN A 600 16.09 8.51 7.96
N LEU A 601 14.75 8.37 8.00
CA LEU A 601 13.84 9.06 8.94
C LEU A 601 13.86 10.59 8.79
N LYS A 602 14.25 11.09 7.63
CA LYS A 602 14.16 12.51 7.26
C LYS A 602 12.89 12.75 6.46
N ASP A 603 12.45 13.99 6.35
CA ASP A 603 11.31 14.31 5.48
C ASP A 603 11.61 13.90 4.03
N ALA A 604 10.74 13.07 3.46
CA ALA A 604 10.89 12.60 2.09
C ALA A 604 10.65 13.73 1.10
N ASP A 605 11.58 13.94 0.18
CA ASP A 605 11.44 14.90 -0.92
C ASP A 605 10.44 14.41 -1.98
N PHE A 606 10.02 15.29 -2.89
CA PHE A 606 9.11 14.99 -3.98
C PHE A 606 9.71 14.06 -5.05
N PHE A 607 11.03 13.99 -5.19
CA PHE A 607 11.68 13.03 -6.08
C PHE A 607 11.74 11.61 -5.51
N SER A 608 11.36 11.44 -4.24
CA SER A 608 11.16 10.16 -3.59
C SER A 608 9.70 9.76 -3.49
N LYS A 609 8.82 10.67 -3.07
CA LYS A 609 7.42 10.36 -2.76
C LYS A 609 6.42 10.81 -3.83
N GLY A 610 6.83 11.61 -4.81
CA GLY A 610 5.92 12.28 -5.72
C GLY A 610 4.96 13.19 -4.94
N ALA A 611 3.66 13.11 -5.23
CA ALA A 611 2.65 13.84 -4.47
C ALA A 611 2.37 13.27 -3.06
N GLY A 612 2.92 12.10 -2.72
CA GLY A 612 2.72 11.44 -1.42
C GLY A 612 1.99 10.11 -1.54
N GLN A 613 1.35 9.67 -0.45
CA GLN A 613 0.63 8.40 -0.38
C GLN A 613 -0.71 8.48 -1.08
N VAL A 614 -1.03 7.49 -1.91
CA VAL A 614 -2.35 7.37 -2.53
C VAL A 614 -3.48 7.39 -1.50
N ASN A 615 -4.54 8.14 -1.79
CA ASN A 615 -5.79 8.17 -1.03
C ASN A 615 -6.99 7.84 -1.93
N PRO A 616 -7.43 6.57 -2.00
CA PRO A 616 -8.51 6.15 -2.89
C PRO A 616 -9.82 6.88 -2.66
N ASN A 617 -10.19 7.11 -1.38
CA ASN A 617 -11.46 7.75 -1.03
C ASN A 617 -11.51 9.20 -1.52
N LYS A 618 -10.43 9.97 -1.34
CA LYS A 618 -10.38 11.35 -1.84
C LYS A 618 -10.27 11.40 -3.36
N ALA A 619 -9.53 10.47 -3.99
CA ALA A 619 -9.39 10.41 -5.44
C ALA A 619 -10.74 10.18 -6.16
N ASN A 620 -11.73 9.56 -5.50
CA ASN A 620 -13.06 9.40 -6.06
C ASN A 620 -13.85 10.70 -6.20
N ASN A 621 -13.51 11.74 -5.42
CA ASN A 621 -14.12 13.06 -5.51
C ASN A 621 -13.04 14.15 -5.38
N PRO A 622 -12.25 14.37 -6.45
CA PRO A 622 -11.10 15.28 -6.40
C PRO A 622 -11.50 16.75 -6.56
N GLY A 623 -12.78 17.06 -6.83
CA GLY A 623 -13.23 18.40 -7.21
C GLY A 623 -12.98 18.69 -8.68
N PHE A 624 -11.74 18.95 -9.08
CA PHE A 624 -11.37 19.11 -10.49
C PHE A 624 -10.10 18.31 -10.81
N VAL A 625 -9.86 18.09 -12.09
CA VAL A 625 -8.71 17.34 -12.61
C VAL A 625 -7.99 18.11 -13.71
N TYR A 626 -6.71 17.84 -13.88
CA TYR A 626 -5.90 18.28 -15.00
C TYR A 626 -5.93 17.21 -16.09
N ASP A 627 -6.82 17.40 -17.07
CA ASP A 627 -6.94 16.50 -18.21
C ASP A 627 -5.86 16.80 -19.26
N ILE A 628 -5.43 15.76 -19.99
CA ILE A 628 -4.42 15.84 -21.03
C ILE A 628 -4.90 14.99 -22.20
N GLN A 629 -4.96 15.58 -23.39
CA GLN A 629 -5.34 14.89 -24.60
C GLN A 629 -4.12 14.20 -25.22
N PRO A 630 -4.28 13.07 -25.94
CA PRO A 630 -3.14 12.36 -26.51
C PRO A 630 -2.22 13.22 -27.39
N ASP A 631 -2.80 14.16 -28.15
CA ASP A 631 -2.05 15.09 -29.01
C ASP A 631 -1.17 16.07 -28.21
N ASP A 632 -1.51 16.36 -26.95
CA ASP A 632 -0.69 17.20 -26.07
C ASP A 632 0.64 16.51 -25.75
N TYR A 633 0.70 15.18 -25.69
CA TYR A 633 1.95 14.45 -25.51
C TYR A 633 2.87 14.55 -26.74
N ILE A 634 2.29 14.66 -27.94
CA ILE A 634 3.04 14.87 -29.18
C ILE A 634 3.63 16.28 -29.20
N ALA A 635 2.81 17.28 -28.91
CA ALA A 635 3.25 18.67 -28.76
C ALA A 635 4.32 18.81 -27.65
N TYR A 636 4.19 18.02 -26.59
CA TYR A 636 5.16 17.97 -25.49
C TYR A 636 6.52 17.42 -25.94
N MET A 637 6.54 16.30 -26.65
CA MET A 637 7.80 15.75 -27.19
C MET A 637 8.48 16.73 -28.15
N CYS A 638 7.71 17.43 -28.99
CA CYS A 638 8.24 18.52 -29.83
C CYS A 638 8.86 19.65 -28.98
N GLY A 639 8.27 20.00 -27.84
CA GLY A 639 8.82 20.98 -26.90
C GLY A 639 10.02 20.48 -26.05
N LEU A 640 10.25 19.17 -26.00
CA LEU A 640 11.46 18.56 -25.44
C LEU A 640 12.62 18.46 -26.46
N ASN A 641 12.48 19.06 -27.65
CA ASN A 641 13.45 19.01 -28.74
C ASN A 641 13.69 17.61 -29.32
N TYR A 642 12.71 16.71 -29.25
CA TYR A 642 12.74 15.48 -30.04
C TYR A 642 12.62 15.84 -31.53
N THR A 643 13.37 15.15 -32.38
CA THR A 643 13.28 15.36 -33.84
C THR A 643 11.96 14.80 -34.40
N ASP A 644 11.51 15.32 -35.55
CA ASP A 644 10.31 14.82 -36.25
C ASP A 644 10.30 13.30 -36.41
N LYS A 645 11.46 12.71 -36.71
CA LYS A 645 11.62 11.25 -36.83
C LYS A 645 11.36 10.55 -35.49
N GLN A 646 11.93 11.06 -34.40
CA GLN A 646 11.76 10.46 -33.07
C GLN A 646 10.31 10.59 -32.59
N VAL A 647 9.69 11.75 -32.77
CA VAL A 647 8.28 11.95 -32.43
C VAL A 647 7.38 11.07 -33.30
N THR A 648 7.68 10.93 -34.59
CA THR A 648 6.99 10.00 -35.50
C THR A 648 7.09 8.55 -35.04
N THR A 649 8.27 8.12 -34.55
CA THR A 649 8.46 6.78 -33.98
C THR A 649 7.53 6.55 -32.79
N VAL A 650 7.48 7.49 -31.85
CA VAL A 650 6.67 7.35 -30.63
C VAL A 650 5.17 7.46 -30.92
N ALA A 651 4.76 8.43 -31.75
CA ALA A 651 3.37 8.68 -32.12
C ALA A 651 2.81 7.66 -33.12
N ARG A 652 3.67 6.85 -33.76
CA ARG A 652 3.32 5.86 -34.80
C ARG A 652 2.57 6.47 -36.00
N ARG A 653 2.74 7.76 -36.22
CA ARG A 653 2.18 8.53 -37.34
C ARG A 653 3.12 9.67 -37.69
N THR A 654 3.13 10.09 -38.95
CA THR A 654 4.00 11.20 -39.39
C THR A 654 3.69 12.46 -38.59
N VAL A 655 4.71 13.00 -37.93
CA VAL A 655 4.64 14.26 -37.18
C VAL A 655 5.68 15.23 -37.72
N ASN A 656 5.27 16.48 -37.91
CA ASN A 656 6.16 17.60 -38.20
C ASN A 656 6.05 18.61 -37.05
N CYS A 657 7.06 18.64 -36.18
CA CYS A 657 7.07 19.50 -35.00
C CYS A 657 7.06 20.99 -35.36
N SER A 658 7.57 21.39 -36.54
CA SER A 658 7.50 22.80 -36.98
C SER A 658 6.08 23.28 -37.28
N SER A 659 5.13 22.36 -37.49
CA SER A 659 3.72 22.66 -37.73
C SER A 659 2.83 22.56 -36.48
N ILE A 660 3.40 22.13 -35.35
CA ILE A 660 2.68 21.94 -34.08
C ILE A 660 3.14 23.01 -33.10
N GLN A 661 2.19 23.59 -32.36
CA GLN A 661 2.53 24.46 -31.25
C GLN A 661 3.09 23.60 -30.11
N SER A 662 4.41 23.64 -29.94
CA SER A 662 5.11 22.86 -28.91
C SER A 662 4.68 23.24 -27.49
N ILE A 663 4.59 22.24 -26.61
CA ILE A 663 4.38 22.39 -25.18
C ILE A 663 5.73 22.19 -24.48
N LEU A 664 6.23 23.23 -23.81
CA LEU A 664 7.54 23.20 -23.14
C LEU A 664 7.49 22.39 -21.83
N GLY A 665 8.65 21.95 -21.35
CA GLY A 665 8.84 21.05 -20.20
C GLY A 665 7.79 21.13 -19.08
N ALA A 666 7.62 22.27 -18.43
CA ALA A 666 6.68 22.44 -17.31
C ALA A 666 5.25 22.84 -17.73
N GLU A 667 5.01 23.16 -19.01
CA GLU A 667 3.72 23.66 -19.55
C GLU A 667 2.70 22.56 -19.83
N LEU A 668 3.12 21.28 -19.89
CA LEU A 668 2.17 20.19 -19.98
C LEU A 668 1.18 20.31 -18.82
N ASN A 669 -0.12 20.08 -19.09
CA ASN A 669 -1.19 20.23 -18.10
C ASN A 669 -1.16 19.12 -17.03
N TYR A 670 -0.02 18.98 -16.35
CA TYR A 670 0.30 17.94 -15.40
C TYR A 670 -0.07 18.39 -13.98
N PRO A 671 -0.53 17.48 -13.11
CA PRO A 671 -0.94 17.79 -11.73
C PRO A 671 0.20 18.18 -10.76
N SER A 672 1.40 18.42 -11.27
CA SER A 672 2.56 18.88 -10.50
C SER A 672 3.35 19.94 -11.29
N PHE A 673 4.25 20.63 -10.59
CA PHE A 673 5.18 21.59 -11.17
C PHE A 673 6.62 21.12 -10.87
N SER A 674 7.39 20.87 -11.92
CA SER A 674 8.84 20.68 -11.83
C SER A 674 9.49 21.70 -12.76
N VAL A 675 10.17 22.69 -12.20
CA VAL A 675 10.62 23.88 -12.94
C VAL A 675 12.11 24.10 -12.76
N GLU A 676 12.85 24.11 -13.87
CA GLU A 676 14.24 24.58 -13.87
C GLU A 676 14.27 26.12 -13.87
N MET A 677 14.97 26.69 -12.89
CA MET A 677 15.06 28.13 -12.63
C MET A 677 16.51 28.58 -12.61
N ARG A 678 16.74 29.86 -12.93
CA ARG A 678 18.04 30.53 -12.77
C ARG A 678 17.86 31.80 -11.95
N ALA A 679 18.96 32.37 -11.46
CA ALA A 679 18.90 33.63 -10.71
C ALA A 679 18.33 34.77 -11.57
N SER A 680 17.52 35.65 -10.95
CA SER A 680 16.91 36.81 -11.60
C SER A 680 16.07 36.46 -12.83
N PHE A 681 15.35 35.34 -12.76
CA PHE A 681 14.51 34.84 -13.84
C PHE A 681 13.08 34.61 -13.37
N THR A 682 12.15 34.84 -14.30
CA THR A 682 10.72 34.56 -14.11
C THR A 682 10.30 33.50 -15.11
N ARG A 683 9.65 32.44 -14.61
CA ARG A 683 9.01 31.42 -15.43
C ARG A 683 7.50 31.45 -15.19
N LYS A 684 6.73 31.62 -16.26
CA LYS A 684 5.27 31.48 -16.22
C LYS A 684 4.89 30.09 -16.73
N VAL A 685 3.95 29.45 -16.06
CA VAL A 685 3.43 28.12 -16.39
C VAL A 685 1.91 28.13 -16.32
N SER A 686 1.24 27.65 -17.37
CA SER A 686 -0.24 27.60 -17.40
C SER A 686 -0.79 26.22 -17.03
N ARG A 687 -1.99 26.19 -16.44
CA ARG A 687 -2.76 24.97 -16.19
C ARG A 687 -4.22 25.19 -16.56
N THR A 688 -4.89 24.12 -16.94
CA THR A 688 -6.32 24.08 -17.21
C THR A 688 -6.97 23.01 -16.33
N ALA A 689 -7.88 23.46 -15.47
CA ALA A 689 -8.65 22.64 -14.57
C ALA A 689 -10.02 22.29 -15.20
N THR A 690 -10.39 21.02 -15.19
CA THR A 690 -11.70 20.51 -15.63
C THR A 690 -12.51 20.10 -14.41
N ASN A 691 -13.66 20.73 -14.17
CA ASN A 691 -14.53 20.41 -13.04
C ASN A 691 -15.16 19.02 -13.19
N VAL A 692 -14.93 18.14 -12.21
CA VAL A 692 -15.53 16.80 -12.14
C VAL A 692 -16.30 16.58 -10.84
N GLY A 693 -16.46 17.63 -10.04
CA GLY A 693 -17.14 17.63 -8.76
C GLY A 693 -18.55 18.20 -8.90
N GLN A 694 -18.94 19.01 -7.92
CA GLN A 694 -20.25 19.67 -7.94
C GLN A 694 -20.36 20.64 -9.11
N SER A 695 -21.55 20.74 -9.71
CA SER A 695 -21.80 21.59 -10.88
C SER A 695 -21.51 23.07 -10.59
N SER A 696 -21.69 23.54 -9.36
CA SER A 696 -21.25 24.87 -8.96
C SER A 696 -20.27 24.77 -7.79
N ALA A 697 -19.04 25.24 -8.00
CA ALA A 697 -17.99 25.19 -7.00
C ALA A 697 -16.99 26.33 -7.21
N THR A 698 -16.61 27.00 -6.12
CA THR A 698 -15.54 28.01 -6.11
C THR A 698 -14.36 27.48 -5.30
N TYR A 699 -13.17 27.64 -5.85
CA TYR A 699 -11.90 27.30 -5.22
C TYR A 699 -11.03 28.54 -5.10
N SER A 700 -10.43 28.74 -3.93
CA SER A 700 -9.43 29.78 -3.69
C SER A 700 -8.04 29.16 -3.60
N VAL A 701 -7.02 29.86 -4.09
CA VAL A 701 -5.65 29.37 -4.09
C VAL A 701 -4.95 29.60 -2.76
N GLU A 702 -4.24 28.58 -2.28
CA GLU A 702 -3.26 28.64 -1.19
C GLU A 702 -1.90 28.18 -1.73
N VAL A 703 -0.83 28.89 -1.38
CA VAL A 703 0.51 28.61 -1.89
C VAL A 703 1.50 28.47 -0.74
N VAL A 704 2.25 27.37 -0.74
CA VAL A 704 3.48 27.22 0.03
C VAL A 704 4.63 27.39 -0.95
N ALA A 705 5.28 28.54 -0.92
CA ALA A 705 6.33 28.87 -1.87
C ALA A 705 7.65 28.15 -1.55
N PRO A 706 8.35 27.58 -2.55
CA PRO A 706 9.70 27.06 -2.38
C PRO A 706 10.68 28.14 -1.88
N ALA A 707 11.71 27.75 -1.13
CA ALA A 707 12.60 28.75 -0.56
C ALA A 707 13.34 29.54 -1.65
N GLY A 708 13.38 30.87 -1.51
CA GLY A 708 14.01 31.76 -2.48
C GLY A 708 13.24 31.97 -3.79
N ILE A 709 12.02 31.44 -3.90
CA ILE A 709 11.14 31.58 -5.06
C ILE A 709 9.83 32.22 -4.64
N GLU A 710 9.50 33.35 -5.25
CA GLU A 710 8.15 33.92 -5.15
C GLU A 710 7.23 33.20 -6.16
N VAL A 711 6.01 32.88 -5.73
CA VAL A 711 5.02 32.15 -6.53
C VAL A 711 3.73 32.96 -6.59
N VAL A 712 3.38 33.44 -7.78
CA VAL A 712 2.19 34.28 -8.01
C VAL A 712 1.19 33.53 -8.89
N VAL A 713 -0.07 33.46 -8.48
CA VAL A 713 -1.13 32.72 -9.21
C VAL A 713 -2.21 33.70 -9.69
N SER A 714 -2.64 33.56 -10.96
CA SER A 714 -3.70 34.39 -11.55
C SER A 714 -4.62 33.58 -12.46
N PRO A 715 -5.96 33.64 -12.27
CA PRO A 715 -6.66 34.29 -11.16
C PRO A 715 -6.40 33.58 -9.82
N THR A 716 -6.70 34.23 -8.69
CA THR A 716 -6.59 33.62 -7.34
C THR A 716 -7.80 32.77 -6.96
N GLU A 717 -8.85 32.81 -7.76
CA GLU A 717 -10.08 32.04 -7.59
C GLU A 717 -10.52 31.40 -8.91
N LEU A 718 -11.03 30.16 -8.84
CA LEU A 718 -11.67 29.46 -9.94
C LEU A 718 -13.12 29.17 -9.56
N THR A 719 -14.07 29.75 -10.30
CA THR A 719 -15.51 29.53 -10.08
C THR A 719 -16.11 28.77 -11.24
N PHE A 720 -16.43 27.51 -11.00
CA PHE A 720 -17.14 26.67 -11.94
C PHE A 720 -18.65 26.82 -11.76
N SER A 721 -19.38 26.99 -12.87
CA SER A 721 -20.83 27.12 -12.95
C SER A 721 -21.53 25.86 -13.45
N GLU A 722 -20.80 24.96 -14.11
CA GLU A 722 -21.32 23.68 -14.57
C GLU A 722 -20.29 22.54 -14.43
N ALA A 723 -20.77 21.29 -14.55
CA ALA A 723 -19.90 20.12 -14.64
C ALA A 723 -19.13 20.13 -15.97
N ASP A 724 -17.94 19.55 -16.00
CA ASP A 724 -17.03 19.47 -17.15
C ASP A 724 -16.52 20.84 -17.68
N GLN A 725 -16.88 21.95 -17.03
CA GLN A 725 -16.35 23.26 -17.38
C GLN A 725 -14.83 23.30 -17.18
N LYS A 726 -14.13 23.89 -18.15
CA LYS A 726 -12.69 24.09 -18.13
C LYS A 726 -12.36 25.55 -17.81
N LEU A 727 -11.49 25.76 -16.84
CA LEU A 727 -10.94 27.08 -16.50
C LEU A 727 -9.42 27.00 -16.44
N SER A 728 -8.76 28.05 -16.93
CA SER A 728 -7.29 28.12 -16.93
C SER A 728 -6.78 29.15 -15.94
N TYR A 729 -5.59 28.89 -15.40
CA TYR A 729 -4.85 29.82 -14.56
C TYR A 729 -3.35 29.74 -14.87
N THR A 730 -2.62 30.77 -14.46
CA THR A 730 -1.18 30.89 -14.64
C THR A 730 -0.49 30.95 -13.30
N VAL A 731 0.67 30.28 -13.20
CA VAL A 731 1.59 30.34 -12.06
C VAL A 731 2.89 30.98 -12.52
N GLU A 732 3.30 32.06 -11.89
CA GLU A 732 4.57 32.73 -12.12
C GLU A 732 5.55 32.41 -10.99
N PHE A 733 6.66 31.77 -11.34
CA PHE A 733 7.79 31.50 -10.44
C PHE A 733 8.84 32.58 -10.66
N ILE A 734 9.20 33.32 -9.61
CA ILE A 734 10.09 34.48 -9.68
C ILE A 734 11.27 34.25 -8.73
N SER A 735 12.49 34.23 -9.28
CA SER A 735 13.73 34.17 -8.48
C SER A 735 14.35 35.55 -8.37
N SER A 736 14.40 36.12 -7.16
CA SER A 736 15.15 37.36 -6.89
C SER A 736 16.63 37.03 -6.74
N GLY A 737 17.47 37.37 -7.72
CA GLY A 737 18.90 37.02 -7.74
C GLY A 737 19.60 37.36 -6.42
N GLY A 738 20.08 36.33 -5.72
CA GLY A 738 20.73 36.46 -4.41
C GLY A 738 20.66 35.20 -3.55
N SER A 739 19.66 34.34 -3.74
CA SER A 739 19.58 33.06 -3.01
C SER A 739 20.36 31.97 -3.76
N LYS A 740 21.59 31.69 -3.34
CA LYS A 740 22.15 30.35 -3.53
C LYS A 740 21.46 29.45 -2.53
N SER A 741 20.51 28.65 -2.98
CA SER A 741 19.98 27.58 -2.14
C SER A 741 21.12 26.65 -1.74
N ALA A 742 21.13 26.23 -0.48
CA ALA A 742 22.01 25.16 0.00
C ALA A 742 21.53 23.76 -0.48
N ASN A 743 20.26 23.67 -0.88
CA ASN A 743 19.63 22.45 -1.35
C ASN A 743 19.64 22.39 -2.89
N LYS A 744 19.73 21.18 -3.42
CA LYS A 744 19.69 20.95 -4.88
C LYS A 744 18.30 21.21 -5.47
N TYR A 745 17.26 20.97 -4.66
CA TYR A 745 15.86 21.16 -5.02
C TYR A 745 15.15 21.94 -3.93
N GLU A 746 14.34 22.92 -4.33
CA GLU A 746 13.48 23.69 -3.43
C GLU A 746 12.03 23.28 -3.61
N GLU A 747 11.33 23.06 -2.50
CA GLU A 747 10.03 22.40 -2.50
C GLU A 747 8.91 23.29 -1.94
N GLY A 748 7.75 23.18 -2.55
CA GLY A 748 6.53 23.88 -2.15
C GLY A 748 5.29 23.18 -2.68
N CYS A 749 4.14 23.82 -2.60
CA CYS A 749 2.92 23.31 -3.22
C CYS A 749 1.90 24.40 -3.48
N LEU A 750 1.03 24.13 -4.45
CA LEU A 750 -0.15 24.94 -4.76
C LEU A 750 -1.38 24.13 -4.39
N ARG A 751 -2.31 24.71 -3.63
CA ARG A 751 -3.56 24.08 -3.22
C ARG A 751 -4.73 24.91 -3.66
N TRP A 752 -5.68 24.31 -4.36
CA TRP A 752 -7.00 24.89 -4.57
C TRP A 752 -7.95 24.34 -3.53
N VAL A 753 -8.50 25.22 -2.70
CA VAL A 753 -9.36 24.85 -1.57
C VAL A 753 -10.78 25.29 -1.86
N SER A 754 -11.74 24.36 -1.79
CA SER A 754 -13.15 24.67 -1.98
C SER A 754 -13.67 25.63 -0.89
N SER A 755 -14.74 26.38 -1.18
CA SER A 755 -15.32 27.32 -0.20
C SER A 755 -15.75 26.67 1.12
N ASP A 756 -16.17 25.40 1.11
CA ASP A 756 -16.50 24.61 2.31
C ASP A 756 -15.27 23.99 3.00
N LYS A 757 -14.08 24.16 2.43
CA LYS A 757 -12.77 23.64 2.88
C LYS A 757 -12.68 22.11 2.97
N VAL A 758 -13.60 21.40 2.32
CA VAL A 758 -13.61 19.92 2.28
C VAL A 758 -12.67 19.41 1.19
N ILE A 759 -12.77 19.98 -0.01
CA ILE A 759 -11.96 19.57 -1.17
C ILE A 759 -10.68 20.40 -1.23
N ARG A 760 -9.57 19.70 -1.44
CA ARG A 760 -8.24 20.30 -1.66
C ARG A 760 -7.61 19.62 -2.86
N VAL A 761 -7.36 20.38 -3.91
CA VAL A 761 -6.61 19.93 -5.10
C VAL A 761 -5.18 20.40 -4.93
N THR A 762 -4.27 19.50 -4.57
CA THR A 762 -2.88 19.83 -4.23
C THR A 762 -1.94 19.46 -5.38
N SER A 763 -1.12 20.40 -5.82
CA SER A 763 -0.06 20.18 -6.81
C SER A 763 1.30 20.45 -6.18
N PRO A 764 2.18 19.43 -6.07
CA PRO A 764 3.57 19.63 -5.63
C PRO A 764 4.32 20.60 -6.55
N ILE A 765 5.22 21.39 -5.96
CA ILE A 765 6.14 22.28 -6.66
C ILE A 765 7.57 21.88 -6.30
N SER A 766 8.38 21.53 -7.30
CA SER A 766 9.82 21.33 -7.20
C SER A 766 10.54 22.33 -8.11
N ILE A 767 11.52 23.04 -7.55
CA ILE A 767 12.36 23.99 -8.26
C ILE A 767 13.79 23.47 -8.28
N THR A 768 14.34 23.31 -9.47
CA THR A 768 15.76 22.98 -9.67
C THR A 768 16.50 24.23 -10.11
N MET A 769 17.44 24.71 -9.29
CA MET A 769 18.30 25.83 -9.68
C MET A 769 19.39 25.33 -10.62
N ILE A 770 19.51 25.95 -11.80
CA ILE A 770 20.56 25.64 -12.77
C ILE A 770 21.56 26.81 -12.88
N ASP A 771 22.85 26.47 -12.83
CA ASP A 771 23.94 27.39 -13.15
C ASP A 771 24.10 27.49 -14.68
N LEU A 772 24.53 28.67 -15.17
CA LEU A 772 24.79 28.92 -16.59
C LEU A 772 26.11 28.30 -17.06
#